data_AF-A0A7L3JZN9-F1
#
_entry.id   AF-A0A7L3JZN9-F1
#
_cell.length_a   1.000
_cell.length_b   1.000
_cell.length_c   1.000
_cell.angle_alpha   90.00
_cell.angle_beta   90.00
_cell.angle_gamma   90.00
#
_symmetry.space_group_name_H-M   'P 1'
#
loop_
_entity.id
_entity.type
_entity.pdbx_description
1 polymer ?
#
loop_
_entity_poly.entity_id
_entity_poly.type
_entity_poly.pdbx_seq_one_letter_code
_entity_poly.pdbx_strand_id
1 'polypeptide(L)'
;SAMEETDREAVATAVQRVAGMLQRPDQLDKVEQYRRREARKKASVEARLKVQSWLNQCLWCSVIVLLFFFFFEYLKIISLKSFKNNSYSHSGAFFLVLLLSFPEIVRETHDLIERGELLQAHRKLMDLECSRDNLMYEQYRMDSKNTHDMNLIHTYFGDMQKLSEELAKQLWMVVQRSLVTVRRDPTLLVSVVRIIEREEKIDRRMLDRKKQTGFIPPGRPKKWKEKMFNILDRTVSTRIEGTQADTRESDKMWLVRHLEIIRKYVLDDLLVAKTLLEQCFPPHYDIFNRLLNMYHQALATRMQELAAEDLEANEIVSLLTWVLNTYTSAEMMGNSELSPEVDVNSLDALISQNVVDQLLSKYMSTLTSNIIGWLRKALETDKKDWIKETEPEADQDGYYQTTLPAIVFQMFEQNLQVAAQINEDLKTKVLILCLQQMNSFLTRYKDEAQLYKEDHLKNRQYPQCYVQYMIAVINNCQTFKESIISLKRKYLKSDMEDTLSISHANMDATLDIIAKEGCSSLLDEVFMDLEPHLNELMTKKWLMGSNAVGTICVTVEDYFNDFAKIKKPYKKTMTLEAHRRVVVEYIRAIMLKRISFKNAEERKEGAERMIKEAEQFRFLFKKLAAGSGEDTEGLCDIIEAIAEVIKLTDPSLLYLEVSTLVSKYPDIRDDHIAALLTVRGDASRDMKQTIIETLDQGPSQPNPNYVPIFKEITVPTLTVPKLLK
;
A
#
# COMPACT_ATOMS: atom_id res chain seq x y z
N SER A 1 59.18 -44.16 22.68
CA SER A 1 59.67 -45.49 23.12
C SER A 1 61.19 -45.54 22.96
N ALA A 2 61.94 -46.25 23.83
CA ALA A 2 63.40 -46.42 23.67
C ALA A 2 63.80 -46.95 22.27
N MET A 3 62.85 -47.62 21.60
CA MET A 3 62.98 -48.15 20.24
C MET A 3 62.96 -47.07 19.14
N GLU A 4 62.20 -45.99 19.31
CA GLU A 4 62.12 -44.89 18.32
C GLU A 4 63.34 -43.97 18.36
N GLU A 5 63.94 -43.83 19.54
CA GLU A 5 65.16 -43.02 19.72
C GLU A 5 66.37 -43.74 19.13
N THR A 6 66.45 -45.06 19.31
CA THR A 6 67.44 -45.92 18.63
C THR A 6 67.28 -45.93 17.11
N ASP A 7 66.05 -45.93 16.59
CA ASP A 7 65.82 -45.90 15.13
C ASP A 7 66.24 -44.56 14.52
N ARG A 8 66.01 -43.43 15.21
CA ARG A 8 66.48 -42.11 14.76
C ARG A 8 68.01 -42.02 14.76
N GLU A 9 68.67 -42.57 15.77
CA GLU A 9 70.14 -42.61 15.86
C GLU A 9 70.75 -43.50 14.76
N ALA A 10 70.09 -44.63 14.45
CA ALA A 10 70.44 -45.51 13.35
C ALA A 10 70.38 -44.81 11.99
N VAL A 11 69.30 -44.07 11.76
CA VAL A 11 69.09 -43.29 10.52
C VAL A 11 70.13 -42.18 10.41
N ALA A 12 70.37 -41.42 11.48
CA ALA A 12 71.38 -40.35 11.48
C ALA A 12 72.80 -40.88 11.17
N THR A 13 73.17 -42.01 11.77
CA THR A 13 74.47 -42.66 11.55
C THR A 13 74.60 -43.21 10.12
N ALA A 14 73.53 -43.79 9.58
CA ALA A 14 73.50 -44.28 8.21
C ALA A 14 73.60 -43.14 7.18
N VAL A 15 72.91 -42.03 7.43
CA VAL A 15 72.96 -40.82 6.59
C VAL A 15 74.36 -40.21 6.60
N GLN A 16 75.01 -40.07 7.75
CA GLN A 16 76.41 -39.60 7.83
C GLN A 16 77.37 -40.52 7.06
N ARG A 17 77.16 -41.84 7.15
CA ARG A 17 78.01 -42.82 6.46
C ARG A 17 77.87 -42.74 4.95
N VAL A 18 76.65 -42.53 4.44
CA VAL A 18 76.39 -42.34 3.00
C VAL A 18 76.93 -41.00 2.52
N ALA A 19 76.75 -39.93 3.29
CA ALA A 19 77.32 -38.61 3.01
C ALA A 19 78.85 -38.64 2.93
N GLY A 20 79.52 -39.46 3.75
CA GLY A 20 80.96 -39.68 3.67
C GLY A 20 81.42 -40.48 2.44
N MET A 21 80.55 -41.27 1.83
CA MET A 21 80.88 -42.13 0.67
C MET A 21 80.68 -41.44 -0.69
N LEU A 22 79.88 -40.38 -0.73
CA LEU A 22 79.48 -39.65 -1.94
C LEU A 22 79.75 -38.15 -1.77
N GLN A 23 81.03 -37.81 -1.54
CA GLN A 23 81.45 -36.42 -1.33
C GLN A 23 81.62 -35.64 -2.64
N ARG A 24 81.72 -36.33 -3.79
CA ARG A 24 81.90 -35.71 -5.10
C ARG A 24 81.01 -36.36 -6.18
N PRO A 25 80.50 -35.61 -7.17
CA PRO A 25 79.55 -36.12 -8.17
C PRO A 25 80.08 -37.27 -9.05
N ASP A 26 81.38 -37.34 -9.31
CA ASP A 26 82.05 -38.42 -10.06
C ASP A 26 82.04 -39.78 -9.32
N GLN A 27 81.73 -39.77 -8.02
CA GLN A 27 81.63 -40.99 -7.21
C GLN A 27 80.29 -41.71 -7.39
N LEU A 28 79.32 -41.09 -8.09
CA LEU A 28 78.05 -41.71 -8.44
C LEU A 28 78.22 -42.90 -9.39
N ASP A 29 79.30 -42.97 -10.18
CA ASP A 29 79.58 -44.12 -11.05
C ASP A 29 79.97 -45.39 -10.24
N LYS A 30 80.35 -45.23 -8.97
CA LYS A 30 80.73 -46.34 -8.05
C LYS A 30 79.56 -46.88 -7.23
N VAL A 31 78.39 -46.27 -7.37
CA VAL A 31 77.16 -46.58 -6.63
C VAL A 31 76.72 -48.04 -6.83
N GLU A 32 76.81 -48.57 -8.05
CA GLU A 32 76.49 -49.97 -8.36
C GLU A 32 77.49 -50.95 -7.70
N GLN A 33 78.75 -50.53 -7.56
CA GLN A 33 79.79 -51.28 -6.85
C GLN A 33 79.52 -51.33 -5.35
N TYR A 34 79.13 -50.19 -4.74
CA TYR A 34 78.75 -50.11 -3.34
C TYR A 34 77.49 -50.93 -3.04
N ARG A 35 76.49 -50.89 -3.93
CA ARG A 35 75.27 -51.71 -3.85
C ARG A 35 75.60 -53.20 -3.80
N ARG A 36 76.46 -53.69 -4.70
CA ARG A 36 76.91 -55.09 -4.69
C ARG A 36 77.74 -55.47 -3.46
N ARG A 37 78.45 -54.51 -2.86
CA ARG A 37 79.23 -54.74 -1.64
C ARG A 37 78.32 -54.88 -0.42
N GLU A 38 77.33 -54.00 -0.29
CA GLU A 38 76.37 -54.04 0.81
C GLU A 38 75.37 -55.19 0.65
N ALA A 39 74.95 -55.54 -0.57
CA ALA A 39 74.15 -56.74 -0.81
C ALA A 39 74.88 -58.03 -0.41
N ARG A 40 76.21 -58.10 -0.64
CA ARG A 40 77.04 -59.21 -0.17
C ARG A 40 77.17 -59.25 1.35
N LYS A 41 77.28 -58.10 2.00
CA LYS A 41 77.25 -58.03 3.47
C LYS A 41 75.89 -58.41 4.04
N LYS A 42 74.79 -57.97 3.42
CA LYS A 42 73.42 -58.37 3.77
C LYS A 42 73.27 -59.89 3.70
N ALA A 43 73.66 -60.49 2.58
CA ALA A 43 73.61 -61.94 2.40
C ALA A 43 74.49 -62.68 3.43
N SER A 44 75.66 -62.13 3.78
CA SER A 44 76.53 -62.69 4.83
C SER A 44 75.93 -62.60 6.23
N VAL A 45 75.24 -61.50 6.54
CA VAL A 45 74.54 -61.30 7.83
C VAL A 45 73.28 -62.17 7.90
N GLU A 46 72.48 -62.23 6.83
CA GLU A 46 71.31 -63.11 6.70
C GLU A 46 71.70 -64.60 6.77
N ALA A 47 72.84 -64.99 6.19
CA ALA A 47 73.37 -66.35 6.31
C ALA A 47 73.83 -66.69 7.74
N ARG A 48 74.45 -65.73 8.45
CA ARG A 48 74.79 -65.88 9.88
C ARG A 48 73.55 -65.95 10.78
N LEU A 49 72.47 -65.27 10.40
CA LEU A 49 71.19 -65.25 11.13
C LEU A 49 70.41 -66.57 11.04
N LYS A 50 70.64 -67.41 10.02
CA LYS A 50 70.03 -68.74 9.93
C LYS A 50 70.56 -69.76 10.96
N VAL A 51 71.63 -69.44 11.70
CA VAL A 51 72.32 -70.41 12.58
C VAL A 51 72.18 -70.11 14.08
N GLN A 52 71.64 -68.98 14.53
CA GLN A 52 71.43 -68.78 15.98
C GLN A 52 70.41 -67.69 16.31
N SER A 53 69.50 -68.02 17.24
CA SER A 53 68.51 -67.13 17.85
C SER A 53 69.19 -66.04 18.69
N TRP A 54 69.30 -64.83 18.14
CA TRP A 54 69.54 -63.58 18.88
C TRP A 54 68.74 -62.46 18.23
N LEU A 55 67.60 -62.09 18.84
CA LEU A 55 66.55 -61.31 18.19
C LEU A 55 66.63 -59.78 18.38
N ASN A 56 67.57 -59.23 19.15
CA ASN A 56 67.56 -57.77 19.46
C ASN A 56 68.75 -56.94 18.96
N GLN A 57 69.70 -57.52 18.23
CA GLN A 57 70.84 -56.77 17.66
C GLN A 57 70.87 -56.74 16.12
N CYS A 58 69.91 -57.40 15.46
CA CYS A 58 69.88 -57.59 14.00
C CYS A 58 68.70 -56.93 13.26
N LEU A 59 67.76 -56.30 13.97
CA LEU A 59 66.82 -55.34 13.35
C LEU A 59 67.58 -54.15 12.74
N TRP A 60 68.66 -53.72 13.40
CA TRP A 60 69.52 -52.62 12.95
C TRP A 60 70.13 -52.83 11.55
N CYS A 61 70.64 -54.02 11.24
CA CYS A 61 71.20 -54.28 9.90
C CYS A 61 70.12 -54.48 8.83
N SER A 62 68.96 -55.03 9.19
CA SER A 62 67.87 -55.28 8.23
C SER A 62 67.14 -53.99 7.84
N VAL A 63 66.93 -53.09 8.81
CA VAL A 63 66.31 -51.77 8.61
C VAL A 63 67.25 -50.85 7.82
N ILE A 64 68.56 -50.83 8.12
CA ILE A 64 69.54 -50.06 7.33
C ILE A 64 69.58 -50.54 5.87
N VAL A 65 69.50 -51.86 5.62
CA VAL A 65 69.53 -52.38 4.24
C VAL A 65 68.20 -52.18 3.50
N LEU A 66 67.05 -52.22 4.19
CA LEU A 66 65.74 -51.87 3.62
C LEU A 66 65.64 -50.37 3.30
N LEU A 67 66.14 -49.51 4.19
CA LEU A 67 66.27 -48.06 3.94
C LEU A 67 67.24 -47.77 2.80
N PHE A 68 68.36 -48.50 2.69
CA PHE A 68 69.26 -48.41 1.54
C PHE A 68 68.59 -48.86 0.22
N PHE A 69 67.70 -49.85 0.26
CA PHE A 69 66.99 -50.34 -0.92
C PHE A 69 65.92 -49.33 -1.38
N PHE A 70 65.16 -48.75 -0.44
CA PHE A 70 64.21 -47.67 -0.70
C PHE A 70 64.91 -46.39 -1.19
N PHE A 71 66.05 -46.02 -0.59
CA PHE A 71 66.88 -44.88 -1.02
C PHE A 71 67.39 -45.04 -2.47
N PHE A 72 67.68 -46.28 -2.90
CA PHE A 72 68.12 -46.58 -4.26
C PHE A 72 66.98 -46.65 -5.30
N GLU A 73 65.78 -47.10 -4.91
CA GLU A 73 64.61 -46.93 -5.78
C GLU A 73 64.23 -45.46 -5.93
N TYR A 74 64.41 -44.65 -4.87
CA TYR A 74 64.26 -43.19 -4.93
C TYR A 74 65.33 -42.52 -5.82
N LEU A 75 66.57 -42.98 -5.80
CA LEU A 75 67.62 -42.55 -6.73
C LEU A 75 67.35 -42.96 -8.19
N LYS A 76 66.52 -43.98 -8.42
CA LYS A 76 66.06 -44.36 -9.77
C LYS A 76 65.19 -43.26 -10.40
N ILE A 77 64.49 -42.47 -9.57
CA ILE A 77 63.76 -41.26 -9.97
C ILE A 77 64.73 -40.13 -10.31
N ILE A 78 65.86 -40.03 -9.60
CA ILE A 78 66.95 -39.07 -9.89
C ILE A 78 67.79 -39.49 -11.11
N SER A 79 67.71 -40.76 -11.54
CA SER A 79 68.31 -41.27 -12.77
C SER A 79 67.48 -40.97 -14.03
N LEU A 80 66.64 -39.93 -14.01
CA LEU A 80 66.25 -39.25 -15.24
C LEU A 80 67.50 -38.60 -15.84
N LYS A 81 67.85 -39.11 -17.00
CA LYS A 81 69.14 -38.98 -17.68
C LYS A 81 69.33 -37.58 -18.27
N SER A 82 69.43 -36.52 -17.45
CA SER A 82 69.80 -35.17 -17.93
C SER A 82 70.40 -34.17 -16.93
N PHE A 83 70.79 -34.56 -15.71
CA PHE A 83 71.48 -33.63 -14.78
C PHE A 83 73.01 -33.54 -14.97
N LYS A 84 73.53 -33.87 -16.16
CA LYS A 84 74.98 -33.94 -16.38
C LYS A 84 75.64 -32.65 -16.86
N ASN A 85 74.89 -31.61 -17.24
CA ASN A 85 75.46 -30.35 -17.73
C ASN A 85 74.61 -29.13 -17.31
N ASN A 86 74.79 -28.61 -16.09
CA ASN A 86 74.96 -27.17 -15.86
C ASN A 86 75.05 -26.83 -14.36
N SER A 87 75.92 -25.86 -14.10
CA SER A 87 76.39 -25.37 -12.81
C SER A 87 75.29 -24.75 -11.93
N TYR A 88 74.75 -25.48 -10.94
CA TYR A 88 74.12 -24.88 -9.75
C TYR A 88 74.24 -25.81 -8.53
N SER A 89 75.43 -25.84 -7.93
CA SER A 89 75.81 -26.70 -6.80
C SER A 89 75.21 -26.28 -5.43
N HIS A 90 74.14 -25.49 -5.39
CA HIS A 90 73.45 -25.11 -4.14
C HIS A 90 71.97 -25.53 -4.09
N SER A 91 71.30 -25.74 -5.23
CA SER A 91 69.88 -26.13 -5.24
C SER A 91 69.62 -27.62 -5.06
N GLY A 92 70.57 -28.49 -5.43
CA GLY A 92 70.39 -29.95 -5.36
C GLY A 92 70.34 -30.51 -3.92
N ALA A 93 71.09 -29.93 -2.99
CA ALA A 93 71.10 -30.36 -1.59
C ALA A 93 69.81 -29.93 -0.84
N PHE A 94 69.33 -28.71 -1.09
CA PHE A 94 68.07 -28.21 -0.54
C PHE A 94 66.87 -29.04 -1.04
N PHE A 95 66.92 -29.44 -2.31
CA PHE A 95 65.90 -30.24 -2.96
C PHE A 95 65.79 -31.67 -2.40
N LEU A 96 66.93 -32.29 -2.07
CA LEU A 96 66.99 -33.62 -1.48
C LEU A 96 66.45 -33.64 -0.03
N VAL A 97 66.68 -32.56 0.72
CA VAL A 97 66.13 -32.37 2.09
C VAL A 97 64.62 -32.17 2.05
N LEU A 98 64.10 -31.36 1.11
CA LEU A 98 62.66 -31.12 0.97
C LEU A 98 61.88 -32.39 0.58
N LEU A 99 62.48 -33.26 -0.24
CA LEU A 99 61.90 -34.56 -0.60
C LEU A 99 61.85 -35.54 0.57
N LEU A 100 62.86 -35.53 1.45
CA LEU A 100 62.90 -36.40 2.64
C LEU A 100 61.95 -35.94 3.75
N SER A 101 61.69 -34.63 3.86
CA SER A 101 60.82 -34.03 4.88
C SER A 101 59.37 -33.78 4.42
N PHE A 102 59.02 -34.15 3.18
CA PHE A 102 57.71 -33.83 2.59
C PHE A 102 56.50 -34.32 3.42
N PRO A 103 56.42 -35.59 3.87
CA PRO A 103 55.28 -36.05 4.68
C PRO A 103 55.16 -35.35 6.04
N GLU A 104 56.29 -34.97 6.63
CA GLU A 104 56.33 -34.26 7.91
C GLU A 104 55.83 -32.82 7.76
N ILE A 105 56.27 -32.11 6.72
CA ILE A 105 55.79 -30.74 6.43
C ILE A 105 54.29 -30.75 6.09
N VAL A 106 53.81 -31.77 5.37
CA VAL A 106 52.37 -31.95 5.09
C VAL A 106 51.59 -32.13 6.40
N ARG A 107 52.04 -33.02 7.30
CA ARG A 107 51.39 -33.22 8.61
C ARG A 107 51.41 -31.95 9.46
N GLU A 108 52.53 -31.26 9.56
CA GLU A 108 52.63 -30.01 10.31
C GLU A 108 51.75 -28.90 9.71
N THR A 109 51.62 -28.85 8.39
CA THR A 109 50.76 -27.86 7.72
C THR A 109 49.29 -28.16 8.01
N HIS A 110 48.89 -29.43 8.03
CA HIS A 110 47.56 -29.85 8.44
C HIS A 110 47.26 -29.44 9.89
N ASP A 111 48.17 -29.72 10.84
CA ASP A 111 48.02 -29.33 12.25
C ASP A 111 47.85 -27.81 12.42
N LEU A 112 48.54 -27.00 11.61
CA LEU A 112 48.41 -25.53 11.61
C LEU A 112 47.06 -25.06 11.05
N ILE A 113 46.50 -25.76 10.06
CA ILE A 113 45.16 -25.48 9.51
C ILE A 113 44.10 -25.74 10.60
N GLU A 114 44.20 -26.88 11.29
CA GLU A 114 43.26 -27.24 12.37
C GLU A 114 43.28 -26.25 13.55
N ARG A 115 44.48 -25.73 13.88
CA ARG A 115 44.65 -24.73 14.95
C ARG A 115 44.24 -23.31 14.53
N GLY A 116 43.90 -23.07 13.27
CA GLY A 116 43.53 -21.74 12.77
C GLY A 116 44.71 -20.79 12.55
N GLU A 117 45.95 -21.29 12.53
CA GLU A 117 47.16 -20.50 12.24
C GLU A 117 47.38 -20.33 10.73
N LEU A 118 46.38 -19.74 10.06
CA LEU A 118 46.20 -19.78 8.61
C LEU A 118 47.39 -19.19 7.82
N LEU A 119 48.04 -18.13 8.33
CA LEU A 119 49.18 -17.50 7.64
C LEU A 119 50.43 -18.41 7.62
N GLN A 120 50.67 -19.15 8.70
CA GLN A 120 51.79 -20.08 8.79
C GLN A 120 51.54 -21.32 7.94
N ALA A 121 50.31 -21.86 8.02
CA ALA A 121 49.86 -22.94 7.15
C ALA A 121 49.99 -22.55 5.66
N HIS A 122 49.52 -21.36 5.29
CA HIS A 122 49.63 -20.84 3.92
C HIS A 122 51.08 -20.72 3.46
N ARG A 123 51.99 -20.23 4.31
CA ARG A 123 53.42 -20.14 3.97
C ARG A 123 54.03 -21.50 3.66
N LYS A 124 53.81 -22.50 4.54
CA LYS A 124 54.33 -23.86 4.33
C LYS A 124 53.74 -24.48 3.05
N LEU A 125 52.44 -24.32 2.83
CA LEU A 125 51.78 -24.79 1.61
C LEU A 125 52.34 -24.12 0.35
N MET A 126 52.57 -22.81 0.39
CA MET A 126 53.14 -22.05 -0.73
C MET A 126 54.56 -22.51 -1.07
N ASP A 127 55.40 -22.80 -0.07
CA ASP A 127 56.76 -23.30 -0.29
C ASP A 127 56.75 -24.70 -0.94
N LEU A 128 55.79 -25.54 -0.53
CA LEU A 128 55.54 -26.85 -1.14
C LEU A 128 55.03 -26.70 -2.60
N GLU A 129 54.03 -25.85 -2.84
CA GLU A 129 53.49 -25.58 -4.18
C GLU A 129 54.55 -25.02 -5.12
N CYS A 130 55.37 -24.07 -4.65
CA CYS A 130 56.48 -23.50 -5.42
C CYS A 130 57.49 -24.57 -5.84
N SER A 131 57.80 -25.50 -4.94
CA SER A 131 58.74 -26.60 -5.21
C SER A 131 58.18 -27.55 -6.26
N ARG A 132 56.91 -27.94 -6.14
CA ARG A 132 56.20 -28.73 -7.15
C ARG A 132 56.17 -28.01 -8.50
N ASP A 133 55.73 -26.76 -8.52
CA ASP A 133 55.53 -25.99 -9.76
C ASP A 133 56.86 -25.75 -10.50
N ASN A 134 57.96 -25.55 -9.77
CA ASN A 134 59.30 -25.46 -10.35
C ASN A 134 59.76 -26.79 -10.95
N LEU A 135 59.49 -27.93 -10.29
CA LEU A 135 59.81 -29.24 -10.85
C LEU A 135 59.02 -29.54 -12.11
N MET A 136 57.72 -29.26 -12.09
CA MET A 136 56.87 -29.47 -13.25
C MET A 136 57.29 -28.57 -14.42
N TYR A 137 57.73 -27.34 -14.14
CA TYR A 137 58.27 -26.47 -15.17
C TYR A 137 59.61 -26.97 -15.72
N GLU A 138 60.53 -27.39 -14.87
CA GLU A 138 61.82 -27.92 -15.30
C GLU A 138 61.64 -29.18 -16.16
N GLN A 139 60.73 -30.07 -15.75
CA GLN A 139 60.36 -31.23 -16.55
C GLN A 139 59.74 -30.81 -17.90
N TYR A 140 58.80 -29.87 -17.90
CA TYR A 140 58.18 -29.36 -19.12
C TYR A 140 59.20 -28.72 -20.07
N ARG A 141 60.22 -28.03 -19.54
CA ARG A 141 61.30 -27.42 -20.31
C ARG A 141 62.25 -28.46 -20.91
N MET A 142 62.46 -29.58 -20.22
CA MET A 142 63.31 -30.68 -20.69
C MET A 142 62.61 -31.55 -21.75
N ASP A 143 61.35 -31.93 -21.50
CA ASP A 143 60.53 -32.69 -22.44
C ASP A 143 59.03 -32.43 -22.21
N SER A 144 58.45 -31.58 -23.05
CA SER A 144 57.03 -31.21 -22.98
C SER A 144 56.06 -32.34 -23.35
N LYS A 145 56.56 -33.45 -23.95
CA LYS A 145 55.74 -34.61 -24.33
C LYS A 145 55.80 -35.75 -23.30
N ASN A 146 56.67 -35.65 -22.29
CA ASN A 146 56.82 -36.67 -21.27
C ASN A 146 55.72 -36.58 -20.21
N THR A 147 54.60 -37.22 -20.51
CA THR A 147 53.42 -37.29 -19.63
C THR A 147 53.63 -38.22 -18.43
N HIS A 148 54.52 -39.20 -18.52
CA HIS A 148 54.77 -40.15 -17.44
C HIS A 148 55.40 -39.46 -16.22
N ASP A 149 56.48 -38.71 -16.41
CA ASP A 149 57.18 -38.03 -15.32
C ASP A 149 56.34 -36.88 -14.73
N MET A 150 55.58 -36.18 -15.58
CA MET A 150 54.61 -35.17 -15.12
C MET A 150 53.53 -35.80 -14.23
N ASN A 151 53.06 -36.99 -14.56
CA ASN A 151 52.09 -37.74 -13.74
C ASN A 151 52.71 -38.28 -12.45
N LEU A 152 53.97 -38.68 -12.45
CA LEU A 152 54.68 -39.10 -11.23
C LEU A 152 54.85 -37.93 -10.25
N ILE A 153 55.26 -36.76 -10.74
CA ILE A 153 55.33 -35.53 -9.93
C ILE A 153 53.94 -35.18 -9.38
N HIS A 154 52.92 -35.20 -10.23
CA HIS A 154 51.54 -34.95 -9.81
C HIS A 154 51.07 -35.91 -8.71
N THR A 155 51.36 -37.21 -8.85
CA THR A 155 50.96 -38.25 -7.88
C THR A 155 51.70 -38.07 -6.55
N TYR A 156 53.00 -37.79 -6.59
CA TYR A 156 53.80 -37.56 -5.39
C TYR A 156 53.29 -36.38 -4.55
N PHE A 157 52.90 -35.29 -5.21
CA PHE A 157 52.37 -34.10 -4.57
C PHE A 157 50.84 -34.15 -4.36
N GLY A 158 50.18 -35.30 -4.51
CA GLY A 158 48.72 -35.43 -4.46
C GLY A 158 48.09 -34.95 -3.14
N ASP A 159 48.75 -35.17 -2.01
CA ASP A 159 48.24 -34.73 -0.69
C ASP A 159 48.29 -33.21 -0.51
N MET A 160 49.10 -32.49 -1.29
CA MET A 160 49.13 -31.02 -1.27
C MET A 160 47.81 -30.40 -1.73
N GLN A 161 47.14 -31.05 -2.70
CA GLN A 161 45.85 -30.59 -3.19
C GLN A 161 44.79 -30.63 -2.06
N LYS A 162 44.80 -31.70 -1.25
CA LYS A 162 43.90 -31.83 -0.09
C LYS A 162 44.16 -30.73 0.94
N LEU A 163 45.44 -30.46 1.27
CA LEU A 163 45.82 -29.36 2.16
C LEU A 163 45.37 -27.99 1.64
N SER A 164 45.52 -27.75 0.33
CA SER A 164 45.03 -26.50 -0.27
C SER A 164 43.52 -26.37 -0.19
N GLU A 165 42.77 -27.48 -0.30
CA GLU A 165 41.31 -27.49 -0.18
C GLU A 165 40.86 -27.29 1.27
N GLU A 166 41.53 -27.89 2.24
CA GLU A 166 41.27 -27.71 3.67
C GLU A 166 41.56 -26.28 4.14
N LEU A 167 42.70 -25.72 3.72
CA LEU A 167 43.01 -24.31 3.97
C LEU A 167 41.91 -23.43 3.35
N ALA A 168 41.55 -23.67 2.09
CA ALA A 168 40.50 -22.91 1.42
C ALA A 168 39.16 -22.99 2.17
N LYS A 169 38.75 -24.18 2.66
CA LYS A 169 37.54 -24.34 3.49
C LYS A 169 37.57 -23.45 4.73
N GLN A 170 38.70 -23.39 5.44
CA GLN A 170 38.84 -22.50 6.61
C GLN A 170 38.74 -21.02 6.21
N LEU A 171 39.39 -20.61 5.12
CA LEU A 171 39.28 -19.23 4.60
C LEU A 171 37.82 -18.87 4.30
N TRP A 172 37.08 -19.76 3.63
CA TRP A 172 35.68 -19.53 3.24
C TRP A 172 34.74 -19.47 4.45
N MET A 173 34.97 -20.28 5.48
CA MET A 173 34.21 -20.20 6.74
C MET A 173 34.38 -18.84 7.41
N VAL A 174 35.61 -18.30 7.42
CA VAL A 174 35.88 -16.96 7.97
C VAL A 174 35.23 -15.87 7.13
N VAL A 175 35.29 -15.95 5.80
CA VAL A 175 34.65 -14.98 4.88
C VAL A 175 33.13 -15.00 5.01
N GLN A 176 32.51 -16.18 5.07
CA GLN A 176 31.07 -16.35 5.27
C GLN A 176 30.60 -15.72 6.59
N ARG A 177 31.46 -15.66 7.61
CA ARG A 177 31.17 -15.04 8.90
C ARG A 177 31.82 -13.67 9.06
N SER A 178 32.26 -13.03 7.97
CA SER A 178 33.08 -11.81 7.98
C SER A 178 32.56 -10.71 8.91
N LEU A 179 31.26 -10.40 8.88
CA LEU A 179 30.65 -9.37 9.74
C LEU A 179 30.65 -9.74 11.24
N VAL A 180 30.55 -11.03 11.57
CA VAL A 180 30.64 -11.50 12.97
C VAL A 180 32.10 -11.59 13.40
N THR A 181 32.98 -12.06 12.51
CA THR A 181 34.42 -12.18 12.73
C THR A 181 35.02 -10.82 12.99
N VAL A 182 34.70 -9.79 12.19
CA VAL A 182 35.29 -8.46 12.36
C VAL A 182 34.94 -7.80 13.71
N ARG A 183 33.76 -8.12 14.27
CA ARG A 183 33.35 -7.67 15.60
C ARG A 183 34.13 -8.34 16.74
N ARG A 184 34.56 -9.60 16.55
CA ARG A 184 35.22 -10.42 17.60
C ARG A 184 36.73 -10.44 17.47
N ASP A 185 37.23 -10.67 16.26
CA ASP A 185 38.64 -10.78 15.91
C ASP A 185 38.89 -10.29 14.47
N PRO A 186 39.13 -8.98 14.26
CA PRO A 186 39.43 -8.43 12.94
C PRO A 186 40.77 -8.94 12.39
N THR A 187 41.70 -9.39 13.24
CA THR A 187 43.05 -9.82 12.81
C THR A 187 43.00 -11.13 12.02
N LEU A 188 42.05 -12.02 12.36
CA LEU A 188 41.79 -13.24 11.61
C LEU A 188 41.31 -12.92 10.19
N LEU A 189 40.40 -11.96 10.03
CA LEU A 189 39.91 -11.55 8.70
C LEU A 189 41.02 -10.90 7.87
N VAL A 190 41.82 -10.02 8.46
CA VAL A 190 43.01 -9.43 7.80
C VAL A 190 43.97 -10.53 7.34
N SER A 191 44.17 -11.57 8.16
CA SER A 191 45.02 -12.71 7.81
C SER A 191 44.49 -13.45 6.58
N VAL A 192 43.18 -13.69 6.50
CA VAL A 192 42.53 -14.29 5.33
C VAL A 192 42.68 -13.42 4.08
N VAL A 193 42.41 -12.11 4.17
CA VAL A 193 42.55 -11.17 3.04
C VAL A 193 44.00 -11.11 2.55
N ARG A 194 44.98 -11.14 3.46
CA ARG A 194 46.41 -11.18 3.11
C ARG A 194 46.79 -12.47 2.36
N ILE A 195 46.21 -13.60 2.73
CA ILE A 195 46.42 -14.87 2.01
C ILE A 195 45.86 -14.76 0.59
N ILE A 196 44.63 -14.25 0.43
CA ILE A 196 43.99 -14.05 -0.88
C ILE A 196 44.82 -13.10 -1.75
N GLU A 197 45.25 -11.96 -1.21
CA GLU A 197 46.14 -11.01 -1.90
C GLU A 197 47.46 -11.66 -2.38
N ARG A 198 48.04 -12.54 -1.58
CA ARG A 198 49.27 -13.27 -1.95
C ARG A 198 49.02 -14.26 -3.07
N GLU A 199 47.93 -15.01 -2.99
CA GLU A 199 47.53 -15.98 -4.01
C GLU A 199 47.24 -15.31 -5.36
N GLU A 200 46.56 -14.16 -5.37
CA GLU A 200 46.34 -13.37 -6.59
C GLU A 200 47.65 -12.84 -7.19
N LYS A 201 48.63 -12.45 -6.35
CA LYS A 201 49.98 -12.07 -6.82
C LYS A 201 50.76 -13.25 -7.38
N ILE A 202 50.55 -14.47 -6.87
CA ILE A 202 51.13 -15.70 -7.43
C ILE A 202 50.47 -16.01 -8.77
N ASP A 203 49.14 -15.98 -8.84
CA ASP A 203 48.38 -16.22 -10.07
C ASP A 203 48.79 -15.27 -11.19
N ARG A 204 48.96 -13.96 -10.89
CA ARG A 204 49.46 -12.98 -11.88
C ARG A 204 50.84 -13.33 -12.41
N ARG A 205 51.78 -13.68 -11.52
CA ARG A 205 53.14 -14.10 -11.90
C ARG A 205 53.14 -15.36 -12.77
N MET A 206 52.29 -16.34 -12.44
CA MET A 206 52.16 -17.57 -13.21
C MET A 206 51.52 -17.33 -14.59
N LEU A 207 50.54 -16.44 -14.69
CA LEU A 207 49.92 -16.05 -15.97
C LEU A 207 50.91 -15.30 -16.86
N ASP A 208 51.75 -14.42 -16.31
CA ASP A 208 52.78 -13.74 -17.08
C ASP A 208 53.88 -14.71 -17.54
N ARG A 209 54.28 -15.67 -16.69
CA ARG A 209 55.18 -16.77 -17.08
C ARG A 209 54.57 -17.63 -18.19
N LYS A 210 53.26 -17.90 -18.15
CA LYS A 210 52.56 -18.65 -19.21
C LYS A 210 52.66 -17.94 -20.56
N LYS A 211 52.52 -16.61 -20.60
CA LYS A 211 52.68 -15.84 -21.84
C LYS A 211 54.08 -16.00 -22.45
N GLN A 212 55.10 -16.14 -21.60
CA GLN A 212 56.50 -16.28 -22.04
C GLN A 212 56.89 -17.73 -22.37
N THR A 213 56.37 -18.71 -21.64
CA THR A 213 56.87 -20.10 -21.65
C THR A 213 55.86 -21.15 -22.13
N GLY A 214 54.58 -20.76 -22.27
CA GLY A 214 53.48 -21.66 -22.60
C GLY A 214 53.01 -22.57 -21.46
N PHE A 215 53.78 -22.67 -20.37
CA PHE A 215 53.48 -23.56 -19.24
C PHE A 215 52.67 -22.86 -18.13
N ILE A 216 51.72 -23.58 -17.55
CA ILE A 216 51.05 -23.21 -16.30
C ILE A 216 50.91 -24.45 -15.41
N PRO A 217 51.24 -24.37 -14.11
CA PRO A 217 51.03 -25.48 -13.19
C PRO A 217 49.54 -25.88 -13.08
N PRO A 218 49.23 -27.16 -12.83
CA PRO A 218 47.87 -27.60 -12.60
C PRO A 218 47.27 -26.90 -11.38
N GLY A 219 46.00 -26.49 -11.48
CA GLY A 219 45.28 -25.78 -10.41
C GLY A 219 45.49 -24.26 -10.37
N ARG A 220 46.26 -23.67 -11.31
CA ARG A 220 46.44 -22.22 -11.45
C ARG A 220 45.77 -21.69 -12.73
N PRO A 221 45.19 -20.47 -12.73
CA PRO A 221 45.01 -19.58 -11.57
C PRO A 221 43.92 -20.08 -10.62
N LYS A 222 44.10 -19.86 -9.32
CA LYS A 222 43.13 -20.25 -8.27
C LYS A 222 41.94 -19.28 -8.18
N LYS A 223 42.15 -17.99 -8.53
CA LYS A 223 41.12 -16.92 -8.52
C LYS A 223 40.39 -16.78 -7.19
N TRP A 224 41.13 -16.76 -6.08
CA TRP A 224 40.54 -16.73 -4.74
C TRP A 224 39.84 -15.41 -4.42
N LYS A 225 40.22 -14.29 -5.06
CA LYS A 225 39.50 -13.02 -4.91
C LYS A 225 38.09 -13.09 -5.51
N GLU A 226 37.93 -13.69 -6.68
CA GLU A 226 36.61 -13.91 -7.31
C GLU A 226 35.74 -14.82 -6.43
N LYS A 227 36.31 -15.94 -5.94
CA LYS A 227 35.61 -16.86 -5.03
C LYS A 227 35.19 -16.19 -3.72
N MET A 228 36.03 -15.34 -3.14
CA MET A 228 35.71 -14.58 -1.92
C MET A 228 34.46 -13.71 -2.13
N PHE A 229 34.40 -12.95 -3.23
CA PHE A 229 33.23 -12.12 -3.52
C PHE A 229 31.97 -12.96 -3.79
N ASN A 230 32.09 -14.10 -4.48
CA ASN A 230 30.96 -15.01 -4.66
C ASN A 230 30.45 -15.59 -3.33
N ILE A 231 31.32 -15.81 -2.35
CA ILE A 231 30.92 -16.28 -1.01
C ILE A 231 30.23 -15.15 -0.23
N LEU A 232 30.75 -13.92 -0.30
CA LEU A 232 30.12 -12.76 0.33
C LEU A 232 28.71 -12.52 -0.24
N ASP A 233 28.57 -12.57 -1.56
CA ASP A 233 27.30 -12.41 -2.28
C ASP A 233 26.25 -13.46 -1.84
N ARG A 234 26.66 -14.74 -1.81
CA ARG A 234 25.80 -15.83 -1.29
C ARG A 234 25.46 -15.67 0.18
N THR A 235 26.39 -15.14 0.99
CA THR A 235 26.18 -14.93 2.42
C THR A 235 25.11 -13.87 2.64
N VAL A 236 25.18 -12.77 1.89
CA VAL A 236 24.16 -11.70 1.92
C VAL A 236 22.79 -12.23 1.50
N SER A 237 22.72 -12.96 0.38
CA SER A 237 21.47 -13.54 -0.13
C SER A 237 20.84 -14.52 0.87
N THR A 238 21.62 -15.48 1.36
CA THR A 238 21.16 -16.47 2.37
C THR A 238 20.70 -15.79 3.66
N ARG A 239 21.35 -14.68 4.04
CA ARG A 239 20.99 -13.94 5.25
C ARG A 239 19.64 -13.26 5.11
N ILE A 240 19.35 -12.63 3.96
CA ILE A 240 18.05 -11.98 3.70
C ILE A 240 16.95 -13.04 3.62
N GLU A 241 17.16 -14.13 2.87
CA GLU A 241 16.20 -15.24 2.77
C GLU A 241 15.91 -15.86 4.15
N GLY A 242 16.96 -16.08 4.96
CA GLY A 242 16.86 -16.67 6.29
C GLY A 242 16.19 -15.79 7.35
N THR A 243 15.80 -14.54 7.04
CA THR A 243 15.08 -13.66 7.97
C THR A 243 13.57 -13.96 8.08
N GLN A 244 13.02 -14.77 7.17
CA GLN A 244 11.61 -15.13 7.20
C GLN A 244 11.34 -16.20 8.27
N ALA A 245 10.95 -15.75 9.48
CA ALA A 245 10.56 -16.64 10.57
C ALA A 245 9.08 -17.04 10.52
N ASP A 246 8.21 -16.09 10.12
CA ASP A 246 6.75 -16.24 10.14
C ASP A 246 6.19 -16.46 8.73
N THR A 247 5.16 -17.29 8.65
CA THR A 247 4.34 -17.51 7.44
C THR A 247 2.99 -16.81 7.58
N ARG A 248 2.30 -16.62 6.46
CA ARG A 248 0.98 -15.98 6.41
C ARG A 248 -0.05 -16.68 7.29
N GLU A 249 0.04 -18.01 7.41
CA GLU A 249 -0.85 -18.83 8.23
C GLU A 249 -0.58 -18.66 9.73
N SER A 250 0.66 -18.35 10.10
CA SER A 250 1.05 -18.17 11.50
C SER A 250 0.75 -16.78 12.05
N ASP A 251 0.91 -15.72 11.25
CA ASP A 251 0.65 -14.35 11.69
C ASP A 251 0.15 -13.45 10.54
N LYS A 252 -0.94 -12.71 10.79
CA LYS A 252 -1.49 -11.75 9.81
C LYS A 252 -0.57 -10.58 9.51
N MET A 253 0.40 -10.29 10.40
CA MET A 253 1.40 -9.23 10.25
C MET A 253 2.77 -9.78 9.81
N TRP A 254 2.84 -11.01 9.31
CA TRP A 254 4.10 -11.68 8.93
C TRP A 254 4.97 -10.79 8.02
N LEU A 255 4.38 -10.15 7.00
CA LEU A 255 5.12 -9.34 6.03
C LEU A 255 5.68 -8.07 6.66
N VAL A 256 4.91 -7.38 7.51
CA VAL A 256 5.37 -6.18 8.23
C VAL A 256 6.56 -6.54 9.12
N ARG A 257 6.49 -7.66 9.85
CA ARG A 257 7.61 -8.10 10.69
C ARG A 257 8.82 -8.51 9.87
N HIS A 258 8.61 -9.24 8.78
CA HIS A 258 9.70 -9.68 7.90
C HIS A 258 10.46 -8.47 7.33
N LEU A 259 9.75 -7.47 6.81
CA LEU A 259 10.33 -6.24 6.27
C LEU A 259 11.06 -5.42 7.35
N GLU A 260 10.53 -5.36 8.56
CA GLU A 260 11.17 -4.66 9.68
C GLU A 260 12.46 -5.35 10.17
N ILE A 261 12.46 -6.70 10.18
CA ILE A 261 13.65 -7.49 10.50
C ILE A 261 14.74 -7.27 9.44
N ILE A 262 14.37 -7.31 8.15
CA ILE A 262 15.28 -7.01 7.04
C ILE A 262 15.87 -5.61 7.21
N ARG A 263 15.04 -4.59 7.45
CA ARG A 263 15.48 -3.19 7.64
C ARG A 263 16.54 -3.08 8.73
N LYS A 264 16.29 -3.66 9.90
CA LYS A 264 17.22 -3.62 11.04
C LYS A 264 18.53 -4.35 10.75
N TYR A 265 18.46 -5.55 10.18
CA TYR A 265 19.66 -6.35 9.93
C TYR A 265 20.55 -5.73 8.86
N VAL A 266 19.99 -5.28 7.75
CA VAL A 266 20.77 -4.65 6.68
C VAL A 266 21.44 -3.38 7.19
N LEU A 267 20.73 -2.54 7.95
CA LEU A 267 21.32 -1.33 8.54
C LEU A 267 22.48 -1.67 9.48
N ASP A 268 22.29 -2.59 10.44
CA ASP A 268 23.35 -3.01 11.37
C ASP A 268 24.57 -3.61 10.65
N ASP A 269 24.33 -4.39 9.60
CA ASP A 269 25.40 -5.00 8.80
C ASP A 269 26.19 -3.95 8.01
N LEU A 270 25.52 -2.96 7.40
CA LEU A 270 26.17 -1.88 6.66
C LEU A 270 26.95 -0.94 7.59
N LEU A 271 26.42 -0.64 8.78
CA LEU A 271 27.14 0.16 9.78
C LEU A 271 28.44 -0.54 10.22
N VAL A 272 28.40 -1.85 10.41
CA VAL A 272 29.61 -2.63 10.74
C VAL A 272 30.54 -2.81 9.56
N ALA A 273 30.00 -2.87 8.35
CA ALA A 273 30.80 -2.88 7.14
C ALA A 273 31.63 -1.58 7.00
N LYS A 274 30.98 -0.43 7.18
CA LYS A 274 31.62 0.89 7.14
C LYS A 274 32.64 1.06 8.26
N THR A 275 32.25 0.76 9.50
CA THR A 275 33.09 1.09 10.67
C THR A 275 34.25 0.13 10.86
N LEU A 276 34.04 -1.18 10.67
CA LEU A 276 35.02 -2.22 11.03
C LEU A 276 35.54 -2.99 9.82
N LEU A 277 34.65 -3.38 8.89
CA LEU A 277 35.05 -4.23 7.76
C LEU A 277 35.98 -3.50 6.80
N GLU A 278 35.71 -2.22 6.51
CA GLU A 278 36.52 -1.41 5.60
C GLU A 278 37.99 -1.35 6.00
N GLN A 279 38.27 -1.28 7.31
CA GLN A 279 39.64 -1.25 7.85
C GLN A 279 40.42 -2.56 7.64
N CYS A 280 39.72 -3.68 7.38
CA CYS A 280 40.35 -4.99 7.20
C CYS A 280 40.77 -5.25 5.75
N PHE A 281 40.31 -4.45 4.79
CA PHE A 281 40.56 -4.64 3.36
C PHE A 281 41.47 -3.52 2.80
N PRO A 282 42.31 -3.83 1.80
CA PRO A 282 43.01 -2.79 1.06
C PRO A 282 42.04 -1.85 0.30
N PRO A 283 42.33 -0.54 0.16
CA PRO A 283 41.41 0.42 -0.47
C PRO A 283 40.96 0.06 -1.89
N HIS A 284 41.82 -0.59 -2.67
CA HIS A 284 41.49 -1.01 -4.04
C HIS A 284 40.47 -2.16 -4.14
N TYR A 285 40.06 -2.75 -3.01
CA TYR A 285 38.95 -3.70 -2.99
C TYR A 285 37.60 -3.00 -3.05
N ASP A 286 37.51 -1.77 -2.56
CA ASP A 286 36.26 -1.02 -2.47
C ASP A 286 35.14 -1.84 -1.82
N ILE A 287 35.48 -2.45 -0.66
CA ILE A 287 34.69 -3.54 -0.06
C ILE A 287 33.32 -3.05 0.38
N PHE A 288 33.22 -1.82 0.91
CA PHE A 288 31.97 -1.25 1.37
C PHE A 288 30.99 -1.10 0.20
N ASN A 289 31.38 -0.41 -0.87
CA ASN A 289 30.52 -0.22 -2.05
C ASN A 289 30.13 -1.54 -2.72
N ARG A 290 31.06 -2.52 -2.79
CA ARG A 290 30.73 -3.86 -3.29
C ARG A 290 29.71 -4.56 -2.42
N LEU A 291 29.84 -4.49 -1.09
CA LEU A 291 28.91 -5.12 -0.16
C LEU A 291 27.54 -4.40 -0.19
N LEU A 292 27.53 -3.07 -0.28
CA LEU A 292 26.33 -2.27 -0.47
C LEU A 292 25.57 -2.73 -1.73
N ASN A 293 26.26 -2.89 -2.85
CA ASN A 293 25.67 -3.38 -4.09
C ASN A 293 25.13 -4.83 -3.97
N MET A 294 25.83 -5.70 -3.23
CA MET A 294 25.33 -7.07 -2.95
C MET A 294 24.04 -7.04 -2.12
N TYR A 295 23.98 -6.22 -1.07
CA TYR A 295 22.75 -6.03 -0.29
C TYR A 295 21.62 -5.46 -1.13
N HIS A 296 21.91 -4.45 -1.96
CA HIS A 296 20.93 -3.86 -2.86
C HIS A 296 20.34 -4.88 -3.84
N GLN A 297 21.18 -5.66 -4.52
CA GLN A 297 20.76 -6.71 -5.46
C GLN A 297 19.94 -7.81 -4.78
N ALA A 298 20.37 -8.27 -3.60
CA ALA A 298 19.66 -9.29 -2.85
C ALA A 298 18.31 -8.79 -2.31
N LEU A 299 18.23 -7.53 -1.87
CA LEU A 299 16.97 -6.87 -1.52
C LEU A 299 16.06 -6.74 -2.74
N ALA A 300 16.57 -6.27 -3.88
CA ALA A 300 15.78 -6.12 -5.11
C ALA A 300 15.18 -7.46 -5.56
N THR A 301 16.00 -8.52 -5.57
CA THR A 301 15.54 -9.88 -5.88
C THR A 301 14.44 -10.32 -4.92
N ARG A 302 14.64 -10.15 -3.62
CA ARG A 302 13.66 -10.54 -2.60
C ARG A 302 12.36 -9.75 -2.70
N MET A 303 12.42 -8.45 -2.92
CA MET A 303 11.21 -7.62 -3.07
C MET A 303 10.44 -7.97 -4.36
N GLN A 304 11.14 -8.36 -5.43
CA GLN A 304 10.51 -8.85 -6.65
C GLN A 304 9.82 -10.20 -6.46
N GLU A 305 10.43 -11.12 -5.71
CA GLU A 305 9.79 -12.39 -5.33
C GLU A 305 8.50 -12.16 -4.54
N LEU A 306 8.56 -11.33 -3.50
CA LEU A 306 7.39 -10.99 -2.69
C LEU A 306 6.31 -10.29 -3.52
N ALA A 307 6.69 -9.43 -4.46
CA ALA A 307 5.75 -8.75 -5.36
C ALA A 307 5.10 -9.70 -6.38
N ALA A 308 5.74 -10.83 -6.71
CA ALA A 308 5.21 -11.84 -7.62
C ALA A 308 4.20 -12.79 -6.93
N GLU A 309 4.16 -12.81 -5.60
CA GLU A 309 3.17 -13.58 -4.83
C GLU A 309 1.76 -12.94 -4.90
N ASP A 310 0.73 -13.73 -4.55
CA ASP A 310 -0.64 -13.24 -4.49
C ASP A 310 -0.90 -12.46 -3.18
N LEU A 311 -0.45 -11.20 -3.16
CA LEU A 311 -0.55 -10.32 -2.00
C LEU A 311 -1.99 -9.79 -1.80
N GLU A 312 -2.43 -9.73 -0.54
CA GLU A 312 -3.66 -9.05 -0.09
C GLU A 312 -3.47 -7.53 -0.05
N ALA A 313 -4.57 -6.78 0.02
CA ALA A 313 -4.53 -5.30 -0.01
C ALA A 313 -3.63 -4.69 1.09
N ASN A 314 -3.67 -5.21 2.32
CA ASN A 314 -2.80 -4.76 3.43
C ASN A 314 -1.33 -5.13 3.22
N GLU A 315 -1.06 -6.28 2.58
CA GLU A 315 0.30 -6.72 2.25
C GLU A 315 0.90 -5.85 1.13
N ILE A 316 0.10 -5.50 0.12
CA ILE A 316 0.49 -4.56 -0.94
C ILE A 316 0.87 -3.22 -0.34
N VAL A 317 0.05 -2.68 0.57
CA VAL A 317 0.35 -1.43 1.29
C VAL A 317 1.69 -1.55 2.01
N SER A 318 1.89 -2.63 2.78
CA SER A 318 3.11 -2.84 3.57
C SER A 318 4.37 -2.91 2.69
N LEU A 319 4.31 -3.66 1.59
CA LEU A 319 5.43 -3.79 0.64
C LEU A 319 5.74 -2.46 -0.05
N LEU A 320 4.72 -1.79 -0.60
CA LEU A 320 4.92 -0.53 -1.33
C LEU A 320 5.39 0.59 -0.43
N THR A 321 4.85 0.74 0.79
CA THR A 321 5.34 1.72 1.76
C THR A 321 6.80 1.44 2.11
N TRP A 322 7.18 0.17 2.30
CA TRP A 322 8.56 -0.16 2.62
C TRP A 322 9.53 0.15 1.47
N VAL A 323 9.17 -0.25 0.25
CA VAL A 323 10.01 -0.06 -0.93
C VAL A 323 10.13 1.41 -1.34
N LEU A 324 9.02 2.16 -1.31
CA LEU A 324 9.00 3.55 -1.81
C LEU A 324 9.45 4.56 -0.75
N ASN A 325 9.14 4.30 0.53
CA ASN A 325 9.35 5.26 1.60
C ASN A 325 10.42 4.79 2.60
N THR A 326 10.33 3.57 3.13
CA THR A 326 11.26 3.11 4.19
C THR A 326 12.68 2.91 3.67
N TYR A 327 12.85 2.31 2.49
CA TYR A 327 14.17 1.97 1.94
C TYR A 327 15.10 3.19 1.81
N THR A 328 14.59 4.30 1.26
CA THR A 328 15.32 5.56 1.05
C THR A 328 15.28 6.50 2.26
N SER A 329 14.51 6.17 3.29
CA SER A 329 14.37 7.02 4.48
C SER A 329 15.61 7.02 5.39
N ALA A 330 15.61 7.94 6.36
CA ALA A 330 16.58 7.99 7.45
C ALA A 330 16.60 6.74 8.34
N GLU A 331 15.55 5.90 8.28
CA GLU A 331 15.47 4.65 9.03
C GLU A 331 16.28 3.51 8.38
N MET A 332 16.79 3.70 7.16
CA MET A 332 17.56 2.69 6.43
C MET A 332 18.70 3.32 5.61
N MET A 333 18.58 3.43 4.28
CA MET A 333 19.71 3.86 3.42
C MET A 333 20.04 5.35 3.56
N GLY A 334 19.08 6.18 3.97
CA GLY A 334 19.28 7.60 4.27
C GLY A 334 19.78 7.89 5.69
N ASN A 335 20.20 6.87 6.44
CA ASN A 335 20.68 7.05 7.80
C ASN A 335 21.97 7.90 7.83
N SER A 336 22.04 8.87 8.74
CA SER A 336 23.17 9.79 8.85
C SER A 336 24.51 9.10 9.13
N GLU A 337 24.50 7.95 9.78
CA GLU A 337 25.71 7.17 10.08
C GLU A 337 26.29 6.47 8.84
N LEU A 338 25.54 6.35 7.75
CA LEU A 338 26.01 5.82 6.46
C LEU A 338 26.59 6.90 5.53
N SER A 339 26.42 8.18 5.87
CA SER A 339 26.99 9.31 5.11
C SER A 339 28.50 9.48 5.40
N PRO A 340 29.34 9.80 4.40
CA PRO A 340 29.03 10.13 3.00
C PRO A 340 29.05 8.95 2.00
N GLU A 341 29.26 7.72 2.44
CA GLU A 341 29.52 6.57 1.58
C GLU A 341 28.26 6.07 0.84
N VAL A 342 27.07 6.34 1.37
CA VAL A 342 25.79 6.03 0.71
C VAL A 342 25.10 7.31 0.27
N ASP A 343 24.92 7.49 -1.04
CA ASP A 343 24.05 8.52 -1.61
C ASP A 343 22.72 7.91 -2.05
N VAL A 344 21.64 8.29 -1.36
CA VAL A 344 20.28 7.81 -1.61
C VAL A 344 19.82 8.13 -3.04
N ASN A 345 20.29 9.22 -3.63
CA ASN A 345 19.90 9.62 -5.00
C ASN A 345 20.55 8.77 -6.09
N SER A 346 21.62 8.04 -5.73
CA SER A 346 22.33 7.15 -6.65
C SER A 346 21.80 5.71 -6.62
N LEU A 347 20.92 5.38 -5.68
CA LEU A 347 20.36 4.04 -5.54
C LEU A 347 19.26 3.80 -6.56
N ASP A 348 19.35 2.67 -7.27
CA ASP A 348 18.30 2.21 -8.15
C ASP A 348 17.06 1.77 -7.37
N ALA A 349 15.91 1.74 -8.04
CA ALA A 349 14.66 1.25 -7.45
C ALA A 349 14.70 -0.27 -7.26
N LEU A 350 14.26 -0.76 -6.09
CA LEU A 350 14.25 -2.20 -5.77
C LEU A 350 13.30 -3.01 -6.67
N ILE A 351 12.18 -2.41 -7.08
CA ILE A 351 11.22 -2.99 -8.01
C ILE A 351 10.95 -2.00 -9.14
N SER A 352 10.66 -2.53 -10.33
CA SER A 352 10.37 -1.70 -11.50
C SER A 352 9.04 -0.95 -11.33
N GLN A 353 8.92 0.22 -11.95
CA GLN A 353 7.68 1.01 -11.93
C GLN A 353 6.48 0.23 -12.47
N ASN A 354 6.67 -0.65 -13.45
CA ASN A 354 5.60 -1.51 -13.97
C ASN A 354 5.02 -2.44 -12.89
N VAL A 355 5.87 -3.03 -12.04
CA VAL A 355 5.42 -3.89 -10.93
C VAL A 355 4.68 -3.05 -9.88
N VAL A 356 5.16 -1.85 -9.58
CA VAL A 356 4.46 -0.90 -8.69
C VAL A 356 3.07 -0.59 -9.23
N ASP A 357 2.95 -0.24 -10.51
CA ASP A 357 1.68 0.11 -11.14
C ASP A 357 0.69 -1.06 -11.16
N GLN A 358 1.18 -2.30 -11.35
CA GLN A 358 0.37 -3.52 -11.27
C GLN A 358 -0.17 -3.77 -9.86
N LEU A 359 0.69 -3.66 -8.84
CA LEU A 359 0.30 -3.81 -7.43
C LEU A 359 -0.70 -2.73 -7.02
N LEU A 360 -0.46 -1.47 -7.42
CA LEU A 360 -1.39 -0.36 -7.18
C LEU A 360 -2.73 -0.57 -7.89
N SER A 361 -2.73 -1.08 -9.12
CA SER A 361 -3.97 -1.39 -9.85
C SER A 361 -4.77 -2.50 -9.17
N LYS A 362 -4.10 -3.56 -8.70
CA LYS A 362 -4.72 -4.64 -7.91
C LYS A 362 -5.30 -4.14 -6.59
N TYR A 363 -4.54 -3.30 -5.87
CA TYR A 363 -5.00 -2.63 -4.66
C TYR A 363 -6.24 -1.78 -4.93
N MET A 364 -6.22 -0.94 -5.97
CA MET A 364 -7.34 -0.07 -6.34
C MET A 364 -8.59 -0.86 -6.71
N SER A 365 -8.45 -1.98 -7.44
CA SER A 365 -9.58 -2.87 -7.77
C SER A 365 -10.20 -3.47 -6.51
N THR A 366 -9.37 -3.99 -5.60
CA THR A 366 -9.81 -4.56 -4.32
C THR A 366 -10.48 -3.52 -3.44
N LEU A 367 -9.88 -2.34 -3.33
CA LEU A 367 -10.42 -1.21 -2.57
C LEU A 367 -11.78 -0.75 -3.13
N THR A 368 -11.92 -0.69 -4.46
CA THR A 368 -13.19 -0.35 -5.11
C THR A 368 -14.30 -1.32 -4.70
N SER A 369 -14.03 -2.62 -4.77
CA SER A 369 -14.98 -3.67 -4.35
C SER A 369 -15.35 -3.53 -2.87
N ASN A 370 -14.35 -3.31 -2.01
CA ASN A 370 -14.55 -3.14 -0.57
C ASN A 370 -15.42 -1.92 -0.24
N ILE A 371 -15.12 -0.77 -0.85
CA ILE A 371 -15.91 0.46 -0.66
C ILE A 371 -17.36 0.24 -1.09
N ILE A 372 -17.60 -0.37 -2.26
CA ILE A 372 -18.96 -0.67 -2.72
C ILE A 372 -19.71 -1.57 -1.73
N GLY A 373 -19.03 -2.61 -1.21
CA GLY A 373 -19.58 -3.53 -0.22
C GLY A 373 -19.90 -2.84 1.11
N TRP A 374 -18.99 -2.02 1.62
CA TRP A 374 -19.17 -1.28 2.87
C TRP A 374 -20.27 -0.22 2.77
N LEU A 375 -20.33 0.57 1.69
CA LEU A 375 -21.40 1.54 1.46
C LEU A 375 -22.78 0.87 1.40
N ARG A 376 -22.87 -0.30 0.76
CA ARG A 376 -24.10 -1.09 0.70
C ARG A 376 -24.52 -1.56 2.09
N LYS A 377 -23.60 -2.14 2.86
CA LYS A 377 -23.86 -2.61 4.22
C LYS A 377 -24.24 -1.46 5.17
N ALA A 378 -23.61 -0.30 5.02
CA ALA A 378 -23.94 0.89 5.79
C ALA A 378 -25.39 1.34 5.52
N LEU A 379 -25.79 1.41 4.25
CA LEU A 379 -27.17 1.74 3.86
C LEU A 379 -28.18 0.69 4.36
N GLU A 380 -27.88 -0.60 4.24
CA GLU A 380 -28.74 -1.67 4.75
C GLU A 380 -28.91 -1.60 6.27
N THR A 381 -27.89 -1.15 6.99
CA THR A 381 -27.96 -0.97 8.44
C THR A 381 -28.82 0.25 8.77
N ASP A 382 -28.62 1.36 8.07
CA ASP A 382 -29.42 2.57 8.24
C ASP A 382 -30.91 2.33 7.97
N LYS A 383 -31.24 1.61 6.90
CA LYS A 383 -32.63 1.22 6.58
C LYS A 383 -33.30 0.41 7.69
N LYS A 384 -32.55 -0.43 8.40
CA LYS A 384 -33.11 -1.19 9.54
C LYS A 384 -33.43 -0.28 10.70
N ASP A 385 -32.69 0.82 10.87
CA ASP A 385 -32.98 1.80 11.89
C ASP A 385 -34.30 2.52 11.62
N TRP A 386 -34.62 2.82 10.35
CA TRP A 386 -35.84 3.55 9.99
C TRP A 386 -37.15 2.84 10.38
N ILE A 387 -37.11 1.53 10.61
CA ILE A 387 -38.28 0.70 10.95
C ILE A 387 -38.39 0.47 12.47
N LYS A 388 -37.46 1.01 13.26
CA LYS A 388 -37.51 0.90 14.73
C LYS A 388 -38.66 1.73 15.30
N GLU A 389 -39.14 1.29 16.46
CA GLU A 389 -40.15 1.99 17.26
C GLU A 389 -39.54 3.09 18.16
N THR A 390 -38.23 3.32 18.05
CA THR A 390 -37.50 4.33 18.82
C THR A 390 -37.15 5.51 17.92
N GLU A 391 -37.23 6.73 18.45
CA GLU A 391 -36.80 7.92 17.73
C GLU A 391 -35.31 7.88 17.35
N PRO A 392 -34.91 8.48 16.22
CA PRO A 392 -33.51 8.64 15.85
C PRO A 392 -32.74 9.48 16.86
N GLU A 393 -31.42 9.24 16.93
CA GLU A 393 -30.53 10.05 17.76
C GLU A 393 -30.55 11.52 17.31
N ALA A 394 -30.36 12.42 18.27
CA ALA A 394 -30.23 13.85 18.01
C ALA A 394 -28.76 14.29 18.16
N ASP A 395 -28.33 15.22 17.32
CA ASP A 395 -27.01 15.84 17.44
C ASP A 395 -26.91 16.79 18.65
N GLN A 396 -25.75 17.42 18.83
CA GLN A 396 -25.49 18.33 19.95
C GLN A 396 -26.45 19.53 19.98
N ASP A 397 -26.99 19.92 18.83
CA ASP A 397 -27.95 21.01 18.68
C ASP A 397 -29.41 20.52 18.72
N GLY A 398 -29.60 19.21 18.91
CA GLY A 398 -30.90 18.58 19.08
C GLY A 398 -31.62 18.24 17.78
N TYR A 399 -30.96 18.24 16.61
CA TYR A 399 -31.52 17.84 15.33
C TYR A 399 -31.39 16.32 15.11
N TYR A 400 -32.44 15.67 14.61
CA TYR A 400 -32.40 14.23 14.35
C TYR A 400 -31.40 13.89 13.25
N GLN A 401 -30.58 12.86 13.47
CA GLN A 401 -29.62 12.39 12.49
C GLN A 401 -29.35 10.91 12.69
N THR A 402 -29.04 10.22 11.59
CA THR A 402 -28.53 8.85 11.67
C THR A 402 -26.99 8.83 11.75
N THR A 403 -26.43 7.68 12.06
CA THR A 403 -24.98 7.46 12.06
C THR A 403 -24.39 7.27 10.65
N LEU A 404 -25.23 7.12 9.62
CA LEU A 404 -24.82 6.80 8.25
C LEU A 404 -23.78 7.78 7.67
N PRO A 405 -23.96 9.13 7.72
CA PRO A 405 -22.95 10.05 7.23
C PRO A 405 -21.59 9.87 7.93
N ALA A 406 -21.59 9.70 9.26
CA ALA A 406 -20.37 9.54 10.03
C ALA A 406 -19.63 8.24 9.65
N ILE A 407 -20.34 7.13 9.53
CA ILE A 407 -19.76 5.83 9.14
C ILE A 407 -19.13 5.92 7.74
N VAL A 408 -19.83 6.50 6.77
CA VAL A 408 -19.34 6.64 5.38
C VAL A 408 -18.07 7.47 5.32
N PHE A 409 -18.02 8.63 5.97
CA PHE A 409 -16.86 9.51 5.90
C PHE A 409 -15.68 9.04 6.74
N GLN A 410 -15.92 8.43 7.90
CA GLN A 410 -14.86 7.80 8.68
C GLN A 410 -14.16 6.70 7.87
N MET A 411 -14.95 5.88 7.16
CA MET A 411 -14.42 4.85 6.27
C MET A 411 -13.61 5.44 5.11
N PHE A 412 -14.08 6.50 4.44
CA PHE A 412 -13.30 7.17 3.40
C PHE A 412 -11.99 7.75 3.94
N GLU A 413 -12.04 8.39 5.10
CA GLU A 413 -10.88 9.02 5.72
C GLU A 413 -9.79 8.00 6.10
N GLN A 414 -10.17 6.85 6.66
CA GLN A 414 -9.22 5.78 6.98
C GLN A 414 -8.49 5.27 5.72
N ASN A 415 -9.21 5.06 4.62
CA ASN A 415 -8.61 4.59 3.38
C ASN A 415 -7.71 5.66 2.72
N LEU A 416 -8.07 6.94 2.84
CA LEU A 416 -7.23 8.05 2.39
C LEU A 416 -5.95 8.18 3.22
N GLN A 417 -6.01 7.94 4.53
CA GLN A 417 -4.83 7.92 5.40
C GLN A 417 -3.87 6.80 5.01
N VAL A 418 -4.38 5.60 4.73
CA VAL A 418 -3.56 4.47 4.26
C VAL A 418 -2.93 4.79 2.90
N ALA A 419 -3.70 5.35 1.96
CA ALA A 419 -3.17 5.73 0.65
C ALA A 419 -2.05 6.79 0.75
N ALA A 420 -2.19 7.75 1.66
CA ALA A 420 -1.19 8.78 1.93
C ALA A 420 0.16 8.22 2.43
N GLN A 421 0.16 7.05 3.10
CA GLN A 421 1.37 6.39 3.55
C GLN A 421 2.16 5.70 2.43
N ILE A 422 1.56 5.50 1.26
CA ILE A 422 2.24 4.91 0.10
C ILE A 422 2.80 6.02 -0.78
N ASN A 423 1.92 6.84 -1.38
CA ASN A 423 2.33 8.02 -2.15
C ASN A 423 1.17 9.00 -2.35
N GLU A 424 1.50 10.25 -2.68
CA GLU A 424 0.53 11.35 -2.85
C GLU A 424 -0.41 11.18 -4.06
N ASP A 425 0.07 10.53 -5.13
CA ASP A 425 -0.72 10.29 -6.34
C ASP A 425 -1.85 9.27 -6.08
N LEU A 426 -1.54 8.19 -5.37
CA LEU A 426 -2.52 7.18 -4.94
C LEU A 426 -3.57 7.81 -4.03
N LYS A 427 -3.17 8.66 -3.07
CA LYS A 427 -4.12 9.40 -2.22
C LYS A 427 -5.14 10.17 -3.06
N THR A 428 -4.68 10.83 -4.11
CA THR A 428 -5.53 11.59 -5.04
C THR A 428 -6.46 10.65 -5.83
N LYS A 429 -5.94 9.54 -6.34
CA LYS A 429 -6.75 8.50 -7.02
C LYS A 429 -7.81 7.87 -6.12
N VAL A 430 -7.48 7.60 -4.86
CA VAL A 430 -8.43 7.08 -3.86
C VAL A 430 -9.51 8.11 -3.53
N LEU A 431 -9.17 9.40 -3.44
CA LEU A 431 -10.17 10.45 -3.24
C LEU A 431 -11.18 10.49 -4.40
N ILE A 432 -10.69 10.47 -5.64
CA ILE A 432 -11.55 10.44 -6.83
C ILE A 432 -12.46 9.20 -6.80
N LEU A 433 -11.91 8.03 -6.48
CA LEU A 433 -12.68 6.81 -6.32
C LEU A 433 -13.78 6.95 -5.26
N CYS A 434 -13.45 7.43 -4.06
CA CYS A 434 -14.43 7.63 -2.98
C CYS A 434 -15.58 8.54 -3.42
N LEU A 435 -15.28 9.67 -4.09
CA LEU A 435 -16.29 10.60 -4.59
C LEU A 435 -17.15 10.00 -5.71
N GLN A 436 -16.57 9.19 -6.61
CA GLN A 436 -17.32 8.47 -7.63
C GLN A 436 -18.27 7.44 -7.00
N GLN A 437 -17.80 6.67 -6.02
CA GLN A 437 -18.64 5.69 -5.31
C GLN A 437 -19.71 6.39 -4.46
N MET A 438 -19.41 7.56 -3.90
CA MET A 438 -20.37 8.40 -3.19
C MET A 438 -21.54 8.81 -4.08
N ASN A 439 -21.26 9.24 -5.33
CA ASN A 439 -22.32 9.60 -6.27
C ASN A 439 -23.27 8.42 -6.55
N SER A 440 -22.73 7.22 -6.81
CA SER A 440 -23.54 5.99 -6.99
C SER A 440 -24.30 5.59 -5.74
N PHE A 441 -23.71 5.80 -4.56
CA PHE A 441 -24.38 5.58 -3.28
C PHE A 441 -25.56 6.53 -3.07
N LEU A 442 -25.41 7.82 -3.37
CA LEU A 442 -26.47 8.82 -3.21
C LEU A 442 -27.68 8.55 -4.10
N THR A 443 -27.46 8.05 -5.32
CA THR A 443 -28.57 7.59 -6.18
C THR A 443 -29.36 6.45 -5.53
N ARG A 444 -28.66 5.46 -4.96
CA ARG A 444 -29.33 4.36 -4.22
C ARG A 444 -30.02 4.85 -2.95
N TYR A 445 -29.40 5.78 -2.22
CA TYR A 445 -29.99 6.39 -1.03
C TYR A 445 -31.29 7.12 -1.36
N LYS A 446 -31.34 7.81 -2.52
CA LYS A 446 -32.57 8.41 -3.04
C LYS A 446 -33.67 7.36 -3.25
N ASP A 447 -33.36 6.29 -3.99
CA ASP A 447 -34.34 5.25 -4.31
C ASP A 447 -34.89 4.61 -3.04
N GLU A 448 -34.05 4.38 -2.04
CA GLU A 448 -34.45 3.80 -0.75
C GLU A 448 -35.30 4.76 0.10
N ALA A 449 -34.99 6.05 0.10
CA ALA A 449 -35.83 7.06 0.76
C ALA A 449 -37.22 7.18 0.10
N GLN A 450 -37.27 7.04 -1.23
CA GLN A 450 -38.52 7.02 -1.98
C GLN A 450 -39.35 5.77 -1.68
N LEU A 451 -38.72 4.58 -1.65
CA LEU A 451 -39.38 3.34 -1.25
C LEU A 451 -39.92 3.42 0.18
N TYR A 452 -39.16 4.04 1.09
CA TYR A 452 -39.58 4.25 2.47
C TYR A 452 -40.85 5.09 2.58
N LYS A 453 -40.96 6.17 1.80
CA LYS A 453 -42.20 6.94 1.65
C LYS A 453 -43.34 6.06 1.13
N GLU A 454 -43.11 5.35 0.03
CA GLU A 454 -44.14 4.54 -0.63
C GLU A 454 -44.67 3.42 0.27
N ASP A 455 -43.81 2.81 1.09
CA ASP A 455 -44.20 1.80 2.07
C ASP A 455 -45.05 2.40 3.20
N HIS A 456 -44.69 3.58 3.71
CA HIS A 456 -45.50 4.28 4.71
C HIS A 456 -46.90 4.64 4.18
N LEU A 457 -46.99 5.10 2.93
CA LEU A 457 -48.28 5.47 2.33
C LEU A 457 -49.24 4.27 2.16
N LYS A 458 -48.73 3.03 2.15
CA LYS A 458 -49.59 1.82 2.15
C LYS A 458 -50.31 1.64 3.48
N ASN A 459 -49.67 2.01 4.59
CA ASN A 459 -50.26 1.99 5.92
C ASN A 459 -49.62 3.04 6.82
N ARG A 460 -50.27 4.20 6.95
CA ARG A 460 -49.79 5.36 7.70
C ARG A 460 -49.54 5.12 9.20
N GLN A 461 -49.93 3.97 9.74
CA GLN A 461 -49.60 3.57 11.13
C GLN A 461 -48.17 3.03 11.28
N TYR A 462 -47.54 2.64 10.18
CA TYR A 462 -46.22 2.00 10.18
C TYR A 462 -45.29 2.66 9.15
N PRO A 463 -43.99 2.79 9.44
CA PRO A 463 -43.38 2.63 10.77
C PRO A 463 -43.83 3.73 11.74
N GLN A 464 -43.84 3.44 13.05
CA GLN A 464 -44.36 4.36 14.07
C GLN A 464 -43.61 5.70 14.10
N CYS A 465 -42.29 5.67 13.92
CA CYS A 465 -41.42 6.85 13.93
C CYS A 465 -41.15 7.40 12.52
N TYR A 466 -42.10 7.26 11.58
CA TYR A 466 -41.91 7.66 10.18
C TYR A 466 -41.45 9.12 10.05
N VAL A 467 -42.15 10.05 10.72
CA VAL A 467 -41.85 11.49 10.68
C VAL A 467 -40.43 11.76 11.16
N GLN A 468 -40.05 11.21 12.32
CA GLN A 468 -38.74 11.45 12.92
C GLN A 468 -37.61 10.91 12.04
N TYR A 469 -37.75 9.70 11.48
CA TYR A 469 -36.73 9.15 10.58
C TYR A 469 -36.68 9.86 9.23
N MET A 470 -37.80 10.32 8.68
CA MET A 470 -37.79 11.13 7.46
C MET A 470 -37.08 12.49 7.70
N ILE A 471 -37.26 13.10 8.88
CA ILE A 471 -36.48 14.28 9.30
C ILE A 471 -34.98 13.93 9.36
N ALA A 472 -34.61 12.78 9.93
CA ALA A 472 -33.22 12.35 9.98
C ALA A 472 -32.63 12.14 8.57
N VAL A 473 -33.40 11.59 7.63
CA VAL A 473 -33.00 11.44 6.22
C VAL A 473 -32.74 12.80 5.56
N ILE A 474 -33.62 13.79 5.78
CA ILE A 474 -33.45 15.16 5.29
C ILE A 474 -32.19 15.81 5.89
N ASN A 475 -31.98 15.65 7.20
CA ASN A 475 -30.83 16.22 7.89
C ASN A 475 -29.51 15.56 7.47
N ASN A 476 -29.51 14.24 7.24
CA ASN A 476 -28.38 13.51 6.68
C ASN A 476 -27.93 14.15 5.35
N CYS A 477 -28.85 14.63 4.51
CA CYS A 477 -28.48 15.28 3.26
C CYS A 477 -27.63 16.54 3.47
N GLN A 478 -27.93 17.34 4.49
CA GLN A 478 -27.10 18.50 4.86
C GLN A 478 -25.73 18.04 5.37
N THR A 479 -25.69 17.05 6.25
CA THR A 479 -24.44 16.50 6.78
C THR A 479 -23.56 15.89 5.68
N PHE A 480 -24.15 15.20 4.70
CA PHE A 480 -23.45 14.69 3.53
C PHE A 480 -22.80 15.82 2.74
N LYS A 481 -23.53 16.91 2.44
CA LYS A 481 -22.98 18.08 1.74
C LYS A 481 -21.77 18.67 2.45
N GLU A 482 -21.91 18.94 3.75
CA GLU A 482 -20.85 19.50 4.58
C GLU A 482 -19.62 18.58 4.63
N SER A 483 -19.84 17.27 4.75
CA SER A 483 -18.78 16.28 4.81
C SER A 483 -18.06 16.11 3.47
N ILE A 484 -18.76 16.16 2.33
CA ILE A 484 -18.15 16.15 0.99
C ILE A 484 -17.24 17.37 0.82
N ILE A 485 -17.72 18.56 1.21
CA ILE A 485 -16.94 19.81 1.13
C ILE A 485 -15.71 19.72 2.04
N SER A 486 -15.88 19.26 3.27
CA SER A 486 -14.79 19.08 4.23
C SER A 486 -13.72 18.12 3.72
N LEU A 487 -14.13 16.96 3.19
CA LEU A 487 -13.24 15.95 2.62
C LEU A 487 -12.42 16.51 1.45
N LYS A 488 -13.07 17.23 0.53
CA LYS A 488 -12.39 17.86 -0.60
C LYS A 488 -11.39 18.91 -0.14
N ARG A 489 -11.79 19.82 0.76
CA ARG A 489 -10.91 20.86 1.28
C ARG A 489 -9.66 20.28 1.96
N LYS A 490 -9.80 19.14 2.63
CA LYS A 490 -8.69 18.49 3.34
C LYS A 490 -7.70 17.78 2.41
N TYR A 491 -8.17 17.21 1.30
CA TYR A 491 -7.37 16.29 0.48
C TYR A 491 -7.10 16.76 -0.95
N LEU A 492 -7.77 17.80 -1.45
CA LEU A 492 -7.60 18.29 -2.82
C LEU A 492 -6.60 19.46 -2.91
N LYS A 493 -5.73 19.44 -3.92
CA LYS A 493 -4.86 20.55 -4.32
C LYS A 493 -5.52 21.33 -5.47
N SER A 494 -5.24 22.63 -5.58
CA SER A 494 -5.95 23.60 -6.44
C SER A 494 -6.07 23.19 -7.92
N ASP A 495 -5.15 22.39 -8.46
CA ASP A 495 -5.07 22.08 -9.89
C ASP A 495 -6.11 21.05 -10.40
N MET A 496 -6.88 20.40 -9.52
CA MET A 496 -7.86 19.35 -9.90
C MET A 496 -9.33 19.76 -9.65
N GLU A 497 -9.58 21.04 -9.45
CA GLU A 497 -10.88 21.56 -9.01
C GLU A 497 -11.96 21.44 -10.11
N ASP A 498 -11.60 21.62 -11.39
CA ASP A 498 -12.56 21.68 -12.51
C ASP A 498 -13.28 20.35 -12.79
N THR A 499 -12.56 19.23 -12.81
CA THR A 499 -13.17 17.91 -13.09
C THR A 499 -14.05 17.44 -11.93
N LEU A 500 -13.68 17.79 -10.70
CA LEU A 500 -14.41 17.41 -9.49
C LEU A 500 -15.58 18.34 -9.17
N SER A 501 -15.64 19.51 -9.80
CA SER A 501 -16.75 20.47 -9.68
C SER A 501 -18.04 19.96 -10.31
N ILE A 502 -17.96 19.29 -11.47
CA ILE A 502 -19.15 18.71 -12.13
C ILE A 502 -19.73 17.57 -11.30
N SER A 503 -18.88 16.67 -10.81
CA SER A 503 -19.30 15.58 -9.90
C SER A 503 -19.89 16.14 -8.60
N HIS A 504 -19.35 17.26 -8.10
CA HIS A 504 -19.91 17.94 -6.93
C HIS A 504 -21.33 18.43 -7.16
N ALA A 505 -21.55 19.15 -8.26
CA ALA A 505 -22.85 19.73 -8.59
C ALA A 505 -23.91 18.63 -8.72
N ASN A 506 -23.55 17.47 -9.28
CA ASN A 506 -24.43 16.32 -9.38
C ASN A 506 -24.79 15.72 -8.01
N MET A 507 -23.81 15.58 -7.10
CA MET A 507 -24.07 15.08 -5.74
C MET A 507 -24.92 16.06 -4.93
N ASP A 508 -24.62 17.36 -4.99
CA ASP A 508 -25.38 18.40 -4.30
C ASP A 508 -26.82 18.47 -4.81
N ALA A 509 -27.01 18.41 -6.13
CA ALA A 509 -28.34 18.35 -6.74
C ALA A 509 -29.12 17.10 -6.32
N THR A 510 -28.47 15.94 -6.28
CA THR A 510 -29.11 14.68 -5.83
C THR A 510 -29.55 14.79 -4.37
N LEU A 511 -28.68 15.30 -3.49
CA LEU A 511 -28.99 15.52 -2.07
C LEU A 511 -30.13 16.53 -1.88
N ASP A 512 -30.15 17.62 -2.67
CA ASP A 512 -31.27 18.58 -2.66
C ASP A 512 -32.58 17.96 -3.11
N ILE A 513 -32.54 17.08 -4.10
CA ILE A 513 -33.73 16.37 -4.57
C ILE A 513 -34.26 15.46 -3.45
N ILE A 514 -33.41 14.68 -2.79
CA ILE A 514 -33.81 13.80 -1.67
C ILE A 514 -34.44 14.63 -0.54
N ALA A 515 -33.78 15.72 -0.14
CA ALA A 515 -34.28 16.57 0.93
C ALA A 515 -35.62 17.24 0.56
N LYS A 516 -35.78 17.72 -0.68
CA LYS A 516 -37.05 18.32 -1.15
C LYS A 516 -38.18 17.30 -1.24
N GLU A 517 -37.91 16.11 -1.77
CA GLU A 517 -38.87 15.01 -1.83
C GLU A 517 -39.27 14.55 -0.41
N GLY A 518 -38.31 14.48 0.52
CA GLY A 518 -38.56 14.21 1.93
C GLY A 518 -39.43 15.29 2.59
N CYS A 519 -39.10 16.57 2.43
CA CYS A 519 -39.92 17.69 2.93
C CYS A 519 -41.34 17.66 2.34
N SER A 520 -41.48 17.40 1.04
CA SER A 520 -42.80 17.26 0.42
C SER A 520 -43.57 16.09 1.04
N SER A 521 -42.91 14.97 1.31
CA SER A 521 -43.55 13.79 1.91
C SER A 521 -44.03 14.02 3.33
N LEU A 522 -43.28 14.79 4.12
CA LEU A 522 -43.72 15.24 5.44
C LEU A 522 -44.93 16.19 5.34
N LEU A 523 -44.92 17.12 4.38
CA LEU A 523 -46.08 17.98 4.15
C LEU A 523 -47.30 17.18 3.66
N ASP A 524 -47.11 16.16 2.83
CA ASP A 524 -48.19 15.31 2.36
C ASP A 524 -48.93 14.65 3.55
N GLU A 525 -48.20 14.22 4.60
CA GLU A 525 -48.80 13.75 5.87
C GLU A 525 -49.66 14.81 6.55
N VAL A 526 -49.16 16.04 6.68
CA VAL A 526 -49.92 17.15 7.25
C VAL A 526 -51.21 17.38 6.44
N PHE A 527 -51.10 17.48 5.11
CA PHE A 527 -52.25 17.81 4.27
C PHE A 527 -53.29 16.69 4.17
N MET A 528 -52.88 15.42 4.32
CA MET A 528 -53.84 14.30 4.45
C MET A 528 -54.70 14.43 5.71
N ASP A 529 -54.13 14.89 6.83
CA ASP A 529 -54.89 15.11 8.07
C ASP A 529 -55.73 16.40 8.04
N LEU A 530 -55.28 17.40 7.27
CA LEU A 530 -56.02 18.65 7.06
C LEU A 530 -57.19 18.51 6.07
N GLU A 531 -57.19 17.48 5.21
CA GLU A 531 -58.17 17.32 4.12
C GLU A 531 -59.64 17.47 4.57
N PRO A 532 -60.10 16.87 5.69
CA PRO A 532 -61.49 17.03 6.14
C PRO A 532 -61.85 18.49 6.47
N HIS A 533 -60.91 19.24 7.05
CA HIS A 533 -61.11 20.64 7.44
C HIS A 533 -60.97 21.59 6.24
N LEU A 534 -60.05 21.32 5.32
CA LEU A 534 -59.92 22.04 4.06
C LEU A 534 -61.19 21.88 3.21
N ASN A 535 -61.79 20.69 3.21
CA ASN A 535 -63.04 20.42 2.49
C ASN A 535 -64.26 21.17 3.03
N GLU A 536 -64.22 21.60 4.29
CA GLU A 536 -65.27 22.37 4.94
C GLU A 536 -65.24 23.86 4.55
N LEU A 537 -64.09 24.38 4.10
CA LEU A 537 -63.93 25.76 3.65
C LEU A 537 -64.89 26.10 2.49
N MET A 538 -65.39 27.34 2.48
CA MET A 538 -66.29 27.84 1.44
C MET A 538 -67.56 26.98 1.25
N THR A 539 -68.04 26.36 2.34
CA THR A 539 -69.35 25.68 2.42
C THR A 539 -70.34 26.48 3.24
N LYS A 540 -71.62 26.08 3.24
CA LYS A 540 -72.62 26.69 4.14
C LYS A 540 -72.26 26.51 5.61
N LYS A 541 -71.66 25.38 5.98
CA LYS A 541 -71.20 25.12 7.36
C LYS A 541 -70.07 26.06 7.75
N TRP A 542 -69.16 26.35 6.80
CA TRP A 542 -68.18 27.41 6.96
C TRP A 542 -68.86 28.75 7.23
N LEU A 543 -69.78 29.19 6.37
CA LEU A 543 -70.47 30.48 6.54
C LEU A 543 -71.20 30.58 7.91
N MET A 544 -71.82 29.51 8.39
CA MET A 544 -72.53 29.46 9.69
C MET A 544 -71.63 29.41 10.94
N GLY A 545 -70.32 29.63 10.84
CA GLY A 545 -69.46 29.72 12.03
C GLY A 545 -68.57 28.51 12.34
N SER A 546 -68.22 27.67 11.36
CA SER A 546 -67.23 26.58 11.54
C SER A 546 -65.91 27.05 12.17
N ASN A 547 -65.19 26.18 12.90
CA ASN A 547 -63.80 26.45 13.34
C ASN A 547 -62.74 25.69 12.51
N ALA A 548 -63.00 25.44 11.23
CA ALA A 548 -62.09 24.70 10.35
C ALA A 548 -60.69 25.34 10.29
N VAL A 549 -60.58 26.66 10.09
CA VAL A 549 -59.28 27.35 10.01
C VAL A 549 -58.52 27.31 11.34
N GLY A 550 -59.19 27.49 12.48
CA GLY A 550 -58.55 27.34 13.78
C GLY A 550 -57.96 25.94 13.99
N THR A 551 -58.68 24.90 13.56
CA THR A 551 -58.20 23.51 13.62
C THR A 551 -57.02 23.27 12.67
N ILE A 552 -57.07 23.84 11.45
CA ILE A 552 -55.95 23.80 10.50
C ILE A 552 -54.71 24.43 11.12
N CYS A 553 -54.84 25.61 11.73
CA CYS A 553 -53.71 26.31 12.33
C CYS A 553 -53.06 25.52 13.47
N VAL A 554 -53.86 24.94 14.39
CA VAL A 554 -53.34 24.13 15.50
C VAL A 554 -52.65 22.87 14.98
N THR A 555 -53.26 22.16 14.02
CA THR A 555 -52.69 20.94 13.45
C THR A 555 -51.35 21.21 12.75
N VAL A 556 -51.28 22.27 11.94
CA VAL A 556 -50.02 22.70 11.31
C VAL A 556 -48.99 23.07 12.37
N GLU A 557 -49.38 23.81 13.41
CA GLU A 557 -48.47 24.19 14.49
C GLU A 557 -47.88 22.96 15.21
N ASP A 558 -48.70 21.96 15.53
CA ASP A 558 -48.28 20.73 16.19
C ASP A 558 -47.24 19.97 15.35
N TYR A 559 -47.51 19.75 14.07
CA TYR A 559 -46.53 19.13 13.16
C TYR A 559 -45.24 19.94 13.02
N PHE A 560 -45.34 21.27 12.97
CA PHE A 560 -44.15 22.12 12.84
C PHE A 560 -43.30 22.19 14.11
N ASN A 561 -43.86 21.85 15.28
CA ASN A 561 -43.07 21.64 16.49
C ASN A 561 -42.17 20.41 16.34
N ASP A 562 -42.66 19.32 15.75
CA ASP A 562 -41.82 18.14 15.43
C ASP A 562 -40.81 18.47 14.33
N PHE A 563 -41.24 19.18 13.29
CA PHE A 563 -40.36 19.63 12.21
C PHE A 563 -39.33 20.69 12.64
N ALA A 564 -39.40 21.19 13.89
CA ALA A 564 -38.38 22.06 14.43
C ALA A 564 -36.99 21.40 14.43
N LYS A 565 -36.97 20.07 14.42
CA LYS A 565 -35.81 19.17 14.34
C LYS A 565 -35.19 19.05 12.94
N ILE A 566 -35.69 19.79 11.94
CA ILE A 566 -35.08 19.88 10.60
C ILE A 566 -34.03 21.02 10.57
N LYS A 567 -32.87 20.75 9.97
CA LYS A 567 -31.77 21.71 9.81
C LYS A 567 -32.08 22.79 8.75
N LYS A 568 -31.46 23.96 8.89
CA LYS A 568 -31.39 24.95 7.80
C LYS A 568 -30.50 24.38 6.67
N PRO A 569 -30.82 24.63 5.37
CA PRO A 569 -31.85 25.51 4.85
C PRO A 569 -33.24 24.87 4.69
N TYR A 570 -33.36 23.53 4.80
CA TYR A 570 -34.59 22.81 4.43
C TYR A 570 -35.81 23.19 5.28
N LYS A 571 -35.62 23.47 6.58
CA LYS A 571 -36.68 23.99 7.45
C LYS A 571 -37.33 25.25 6.87
N LYS A 572 -36.53 26.19 6.37
CA LYS A 572 -37.02 27.44 5.78
C LYS A 572 -37.83 27.17 4.51
N THR A 573 -37.29 26.37 3.60
CA THR A 573 -37.99 26.02 2.35
C THR A 573 -39.31 25.30 2.63
N MET A 574 -39.33 24.39 3.60
CA MET A 574 -40.53 23.65 3.99
C MET A 574 -41.60 24.57 4.61
N THR A 575 -41.24 25.53 5.46
CA THR A 575 -42.20 26.51 6.01
C THR A 575 -42.84 27.36 4.91
N LEU A 576 -42.04 27.84 3.95
CA LEU A 576 -42.55 28.62 2.82
C LEU A 576 -43.51 27.80 1.95
N GLU A 577 -43.14 26.55 1.66
CA GLU A 577 -43.96 25.64 0.86
C GLU A 577 -45.28 25.30 1.58
N ALA A 578 -45.26 25.06 2.89
CA ALA A 578 -46.46 24.84 3.68
C ALA A 578 -47.40 26.05 3.66
N HIS A 579 -46.85 27.26 3.86
CA HIS A 579 -47.64 28.50 3.79
C HIS A 579 -48.31 28.64 2.43
N ARG A 580 -47.54 28.41 1.35
CA ARG A 580 -48.05 28.47 -0.01
C ARG A 580 -49.16 27.44 -0.25
N ARG A 581 -48.96 26.18 0.15
CA ARG A 581 -49.97 25.12 -0.02
C ARG A 581 -51.27 25.44 0.73
N VAL A 582 -51.20 25.92 1.98
CA VAL A 582 -52.41 26.30 2.75
C VAL A 582 -53.21 27.39 2.04
N VAL A 583 -52.53 28.44 1.56
CA VAL A 583 -53.17 29.54 0.83
C VAL A 583 -53.76 29.07 -0.50
N VAL A 584 -53.03 28.22 -1.24
CA VAL A 584 -53.53 27.63 -2.50
C VAL A 584 -54.77 26.77 -2.26
N GLU A 585 -54.80 25.93 -1.22
CA GLU A 585 -55.99 25.15 -0.87
C GLU A 585 -57.18 26.04 -0.49
N TYR A 586 -56.94 27.14 0.21
CA TYR A 586 -57.98 28.11 0.55
C TYR A 586 -58.58 28.76 -0.71
N ILE A 587 -57.73 29.24 -1.63
CA ILE A 587 -58.19 29.83 -2.89
C ILE A 587 -58.86 28.77 -3.77
N ARG A 588 -58.36 27.54 -3.78
CA ARG A 588 -59.00 26.42 -4.48
C ARG A 588 -60.41 26.17 -3.93
N ALA A 589 -60.60 26.26 -2.61
CA ALA A 589 -61.93 26.17 -2.00
C ALA A 589 -62.84 27.32 -2.48
N ILE A 590 -62.34 28.56 -2.58
CA ILE A 590 -63.10 29.70 -3.14
C ILE A 590 -63.55 29.39 -4.56
N MET A 591 -62.65 28.89 -5.41
CA MET A 591 -62.92 28.74 -6.84
C MET A 591 -63.76 27.49 -7.18
N LEU A 592 -63.64 26.40 -6.41
CA LEU A 592 -64.26 25.12 -6.76
C LEU A 592 -65.54 24.82 -5.97
N LYS A 593 -65.72 25.38 -4.77
CA LYS A 593 -66.88 25.08 -3.93
C LYS A 593 -68.07 25.93 -4.38
N ARG A 594 -69.24 25.30 -4.52
CA ARG A 594 -70.47 25.93 -5.06
C ARG A 594 -71.28 26.69 -4.00
N ILE A 595 -70.62 27.52 -3.19
CA ILE A 595 -71.33 28.48 -2.33
C ILE A 595 -71.71 29.72 -3.15
N SER A 596 -72.81 30.38 -2.78
CA SER A 596 -73.24 31.63 -3.40
C SER A 596 -73.84 32.54 -2.32
N PHE A 597 -73.27 33.73 -2.17
CA PHE A 597 -73.72 34.73 -1.21
C PHE A 597 -74.96 35.46 -1.75
N LYS A 598 -76.13 35.20 -1.15
CA LYS A 598 -77.41 35.62 -1.71
C LYS A 598 -77.75 37.07 -1.44
N ASN A 599 -77.25 37.63 -0.35
CA ASN A 599 -77.57 38.97 0.11
C ASN A 599 -76.29 39.72 0.53
N ALA A 600 -76.43 41.04 0.71
CA ALA A 600 -75.30 41.90 1.05
C ALA A 600 -74.69 41.56 2.43
N GLU A 601 -75.49 41.07 3.37
CA GLU A 601 -75.03 40.68 4.71
C GLU A 601 -74.16 39.42 4.63
N GLU A 602 -74.59 38.38 3.92
CA GLU A 602 -73.81 37.17 3.67
C GLU A 602 -72.47 37.48 2.97
N ARG A 603 -72.46 38.42 2.02
CA ARG A 603 -71.23 38.88 1.36
C ARG A 603 -70.28 39.56 2.35
N LYS A 604 -70.82 40.46 3.18
CA LYS A 604 -70.03 41.17 4.20
C LYS A 604 -69.47 40.20 5.23
N GLU A 605 -70.30 39.31 5.77
CA GLU A 605 -69.91 38.30 6.76
C GLU A 605 -68.85 37.33 6.18
N GLY A 606 -69.07 36.84 4.95
CA GLY A 606 -68.11 36.00 4.25
C GLY A 606 -66.77 36.68 4.01
N ALA A 607 -66.78 37.93 3.55
CA ALA A 607 -65.55 38.70 3.29
C ALA A 607 -64.79 39.04 4.59
N GLU A 608 -65.47 39.53 5.63
CA GLU A 608 -64.86 39.81 6.94
C GLU A 608 -64.24 38.55 7.54
N ARG A 609 -64.88 37.40 7.32
CA ARG A 609 -64.36 36.11 7.74
C ARG A 609 -63.12 35.69 6.96
N MET A 610 -63.11 35.84 5.63
CA MET A 610 -61.93 35.57 4.81
C MET A 610 -60.72 36.40 5.25
N ILE A 611 -60.93 37.68 5.58
CA ILE A 611 -59.88 38.57 6.09
C ILE A 611 -59.36 38.07 7.45
N LYS A 612 -60.25 37.73 8.39
CA LYS A 612 -59.84 37.17 9.70
C LYS A 612 -59.08 35.86 9.57
N GLU A 613 -59.51 34.97 8.67
CA GLU A 613 -58.85 33.69 8.43
C GLU A 613 -57.47 33.89 7.75
N ALA A 614 -57.34 34.88 6.86
CA ALA A 614 -56.05 35.28 6.29
C ALA A 614 -55.08 35.84 7.36
N GLU A 615 -55.58 36.64 8.30
CA GLU A 615 -54.78 37.14 9.44
C GLU A 615 -54.31 35.98 10.35
N GLN A 616 -55.14 34.95 10.56
CA GLN A 616 -54.77 33.76 11.33
C GLN A 616 -53.62 32.99 10.66
N PHE A 617 -53.69 32.75 9.35
CA PHE A 617 -52.59 32.13 8.61
C PHE A 617 -51.32 32.99 8.65
N ARG A 618 -51.45 34.31 8.46
CA ARG A 618 -50.33 35.25 8.55
C ARG A 618 -49.66 35.17 9.91
N PHE A 619 -50.44 35.16 11.00
CA PHE A 619 -49.91 35.03 12.35
C PHE A 619 -49.18 33.71 12.58
N LEU A 620 -49.79 32.59 12.18
CA LEU A 620 -49.19 31.26 12.30
C LEU A 620 -47.85 31.18 11.56
N PHE A 621 -47.82 31.49 10.27
CA PHE A 621 -46.60 31.33 9.48
C PHE A 621 -45.52 32.35 9.83
N LYS A 622 -45.90 33.55 10.33
CA LYS A 622 -44.94 34.49 10.94
C LYS A 622 -44.31 33.93 12.21
N LYS A 623 -45.09 33.24 13.05
CA LYS A 623 -44.57 32.53 14.24
C LYS A 623 -43.65 31.38 13.84
N LEU A 624 -44.03 30.55 12.87
CA LEU A 624 -43.24 29.41 12.39
C LEU A 624 -41.96 29.84 11.65
N ALA A 625 -41.97 31.01 11.01
CA ALA A 625 -40.81 31.62 10.35
C ALA A 625 -39.93 32.46 11.31
N ALA A 626 -40.28 32.57 12.59
CA ALA A 626 -39.49 33.32 13.55
C ALA A 626 -38.05 32.76 13.61
N GLY A 627 -37.07 33.56 13.17
CA GLY A 627 -35.66 33.17 13.08
C GLY A 627 -35.15 32.73 11.69
N SER A 628 -35.97 32.80 10.62
CA SER A 628 -35.53 32.57 9.23
C SER A 628 -35.24 33.84 8.42
N GLY A 629 -35.57 35.03 8.93
CA GLY A 629 -35.13 36.33 8.40
C GLY A 629 -35.78 36.79 7.09
N GLU A 630 -36.94 36.24 6.70
CA GLU A 630 -37.68 36.63 5.49
C GLU A 630 -39.14 36.97 5.79
N ASP A 631 -39.66 37.95 5.05
CA ASP A 631 -41.05 38.38 5.10
C ASP A 631 -41.93 37.39 4.33
N THR A 632 -42.64 36.53 5.07
CA THR A 632 -43.70 35.67 4.53
C THR A 632 -45.01 36.43 4.26
N GLU A 633 -45.00 37.77 4.31
CA GLU A 633 -46.20 38.56 4.57
C GLU A 633 -47.19 38.59 3.39
N GLY A 634 -46.72 38.44 2.14
CA GLY A 634 -47.53 38.72 0.94
C GLY A 634 -48.45 37.61 0.41
N LEU A 635 -48.32 36.36 0.86
CA LEU A 635 -49.14 35.25 0.32
C LEU A 635 -50.63 35.37 0.72
N CYS A 636 -50.89 35.80 1.96
CA CYS A 636 -52.24 35.97 2.47
C CYS A 636 -52.99 37.15 1.83
N ASP A 637 -52.28 38.11 1.25
CA ASP A 637 -52.86 39.31 0.62
C ASP A 637 -53.78 38.98 -0.56
N ILE A 638 -53.64 37.79 -1.15
CA ILE A 638 -54.54 37.31 -2.21
C ILE A 638 -55.93 37.07 -1.66
N ILE A 639 -56.02 36.47 -0.47
CA ILE A 639 -57.31 36.18 0.17
C ILE A 639 -58.02 37.49 0.51
N GLU A 640 -57.28 38.48 1.02
CA GLU A 640 -57.79 39.83 1.29
C GLU A 640 -58.27 40.53 0.00
N ALA A 641 -57.48 40.46 -1.08
CA ALA A 641 -57.86 41.06 -2.37
C ALA A 641 -59.14 40.42 -2.95
N ILE A 642 -59.30 39.09 -2.82
CA ILE A 642 -60.53 38.40 -3.22
C ILE A 642 -61.70 38.81 -2.30
N ALA A 643 -61.45 38.96 -1.00
CA ALA A 643 -62.46 39.39 -0.04
C ALA A 643 -63.00 40.79 -0.36
N GLU A 644 -62.17 41.73 -0.81
CA GLU A 644 -62.62 43.06 -1.24
C GLU A 644 -63.58 42.99 -2.45
N VAL A 645 -63.30 42.10 -3.42
CA VAL A 645 -64.24 41.84 -4.54
C VAL A 645 -65.58 41.28 -4.04
N ILE A 646 -65.59 40.46 -2.98
CA ILE A 646 -66.83 39.91 -2.41
C ILE A 646 -67.59 40.97 -1.60
N LYS A 647 -66.86 41.80 -0.82
CA LYS A 647 -67.41 42.80 0.10
C LYS A 647 -68.04 43.99 -0.60
N LEU A 648 -67.58 44.33 -1.81
CA LEU A 648 -68.04 45.50 -2.56
C LEU A 648 -69.56 45.53 -2.70
N THR A 649 -70.21 46.56 -2.16
CA THR A 649 -71.67 46.68 -2.11
C THR A 649 -72.31 47.01 -3.47
N ASP A 650 -71.64 47.84 -4.27
CA ASP A 650 -72.14 48.33 -5.56
C ASP A 650 -71.67 47.45 -6.72
N PRO A 651 -72.56 46.70 -7.40
CA PRO A 651 -72.19 45.86 -8.53
C PRO A 651 -71.68 46.64 -9.75
N SER A 652 -71.96 47.94 -9.87
CA SER A 652 -71.48 48.75 -11.01
C SER A 652 -69.97 48.99 -10.97
N LEU A 653 -69.37 48.90 -9.77
CA LEU A 653 -67.93 49.08 -9.55
C LEU A 653 -67.14 47.75 -9.59
N LEU A 654 -67.80 46.61 -9.80
CA LEU A 654 -67.17 45.29 -9.84
C LEU A 654 -66.01 45.20 -10.83
N TYR A 655 -66.15 45.86 -11.99
CA TYR A 655 -65.10 45.90 -13.00
C TYR A 655 -63.79 46.49 -12.45
N LEU A 656 -63.86 47.54 -11.64
CA LEU A 656 -62.68 48.22 -11.10
C LEU A 656 -61.90 47.30 -10.15
N GLU A 657 -62.60 46.64 -9.22
CA GLU A 657 -61.96 45.74 -8.25
C GLU A 657 -61.41 44.47 -8.92
N VAL A 658 -62.14 43.90 -9.88
CA VAL A 658 -61.64 42.75 -10.65
C VAL A 658 -60.43 43.17 -11.50
N SER A 659 -60.44 44.37 -12.09
CA SER A 659 -59.29 44.92 -12.82
C SER A 659 -58.06 45.10 -11.91
N THR A 660 -58.25 45.62 -10.69
CA THR A 660 -57.19 45.70 -9.68
C THR A 660 -56.66 44.31 -9.30
N LEU A 661 -57.55 43.32 -9.13
CA LEU A 661 -57.17 41.93 -8.83
C LEU A 661 -56.32 41.32 -9.95
N VAL A 662 -56.74 41.47 -11.21
CA VAL A 662 -56.00 40.98 -12.40
C VAL A 662 -54.64 41.67 -12.54
N SER A 663 -54.60 42.98 -12.30
CA SER A 663 -53.35 43.76 -12.32
C SER A 663 -52.36 43.28 -11.25
N LYS A 664 -52.85 42.96 -10.04
CA LYS A 664 -52.01 42.45 -8.94
C LYS A 664 -51.61 40.98 -9.14
N TYR A 665 -52.47 40.17 -9.77
CA TYR A 665 -52.29 38.72 -9.98
C TYR A 665 -52.52 38.33 -11.44
N PRO A 666 -51.51 38.52 -12.32
CA PRO A 666 -51.67 38.40 -13.77
C PRO A 666 -51.84 36.96 -14.30
N ASP A 667 -51.71 35.93 -13.44
CA ASP A 667 -51.95 34.52 -13.82
C ASP A 667 -53.40 34.06 -13.55
N ILE A 668 -54.26 34.95 -13.07
CA ILE A 668 -55.71 34.72 -13.00
C ILE A 668 -56.26 34.57 -14.43
N ARG A 669 -57.27 33.70 -14.60
CA ARG A 669 -57.86 33.35 -15.90
C ARG A 669 -59.34 33.66 -15.86
N ASP A 670 -59.98 33.78 -17.02
CA ASP A 670 -61.41 34.05 -17.14
C ASP A 670 -62.27 33.07 -16.33
N ASP A 671 -61.87 31.78 -16.33
CA ASP A 671 -62.55 30.74 -15.53
C ASP A 671 -62.50 31.03 -14.02
N HIS A 672 -61.38 31.57 -13.52
CA HIS A 672 -61.24 31.98 -12.11
C HIS A 672 -62.15 33.18 -11.80
N ILE A 673 -62.18 34.17 -12.69
CA ILE A 673 -63.03 35.35 -12.55
C ILE A 673 -64.50 34.94 -12.56
N ALA A 674 -64.90 34.06 -13.47
CA ALA A 674 -66.25 33.54 -13.57
C ALA A 674 -66.68 32.75 -12.31
N ALA A 675 -65.77 31.95 -11.74
CA ALA A 675 -66.00 31.25 -10.49
C ALA A 675 -66.20 32.23 -9.31
N LEU A 676 -65.32 33.22 -9.17
CA LEU A 676 -65.42 34.26 -8.15
C LEU A 676 -66.74 35.04 -8.22
N LEU A 677 -67.13 35.48 -9.42
CA LEU A 677 -68.41 36.19 -9.63
C LEU A 677 -69.62 35.28 -9.39
N THR A 678 -69.47 33.96 -9.49
CA THR A 678 -70.52 32.99 -9.15
C THR A 678 -70.66 32.82 -7.64
N VAL A 679 -69.54 32.79 -6.91
CA VAL A 679 -69.52 32.80 -5.45
C VAL A 679 -70.18 34.06 -4.89
N ARG A 680 -69.94 35.21 -5.52
CA ARG A 680 -70.52 36.50 -5.11
C ARG A 680 -72.05 36.54 -5.20
N GLY A 681 -72.66 35.85 -6.17
CA GLY A 681 -74.11 35.57 -6.22
C GLY A 681 -75.04 36.66 -6.80
N ASP A 682 -74.59 37.90 -6.96
CA ASP A 682 -75.38 39.03 -7.49
C ASP A 682 -75.02 39.44 -8.93
N ALA A 683 -73.94 38.89 -9.49
CA ALA A 683 -73.51 39.18 -10.86
C ALA A 683 -74.37 38.42 -11.89
N SER A 684 -75.09 39.16 -12.75
CA SER A 684 -75.85 38.58 -13.86
C SER A 684 -74.93 37.94 -14.91
N ARG A 685 -75.48 37.06 -15.76
CA ARG A 685 -74.71 36.42 -16.84
C ARG A 685 -74.10 37.46 -17.78
N ASP A 686 -74.85 38.50 -18.12
CA ASP A 686 -74.39 39.58 -19.01
C ASP A 686 -73.28 40.40 -18.34
N MET A 687 -73.43 40.73 -17.05
CA MET A 687 -72.40 41.44 -16.28
C MET A 687 -71.09 40.64 -16.20
N LYS A 688 -71.15 39.33 -15.98
CA LYS A 688 -69.97 38.45 -16.01
C LYS A 688 -69.26 38.50 -17.35
N GLN A 689 -70.02 38.40 -18.44
CA GLN A 689 -69.49 38.42 -19.80
C GLN A 689 -68.84 39.78 -20.13
N THR A 690 -69.51 40.90 -19.79
CA THR A 690 -68.98 42.25 -20.01
C THR A 690 -67.69 42.49 -19.23
N ILE A 691 -67.59 42.06 -17.97
CA ILE A 691 -66.37 42.22 -17.17
C ILE A 691 -65.21 41.45 -17.82
N ILE A 692 -65.42 40.19 -18.22
CA ILE A 692 -64.39 39.36 -18.84
C ILE A 692 -63.92 39.96 -20.19
N GLU A 693 -64.85 40.32 -21.08
CA GLU A 693 -64.54 40.91 -22.40
C GLU A 693 -63.81 42.26 -22.32
N THR A 694 -64.06 43.03 -21.26
CA THR A 694 -63.41 44.34 -21.05
C THR A 694 -61.98 44.19 -20.51
N LEU A 695 -61.71 43.11 -19.75
CA LEU A 695 -60.39 42.83 -19.20
C LEU A 695 -59.39 42.33 -20.26
N ASP A 696 -59.87 41.64 -21.30
CA ASP A 696 -59.07 41.17 -22.45
C ASP A 696 -58.39 42.31 -23.24
N GLN A 697 -58.83 43.56 -23.07
CA GLN A 697 -58.31 44.72 -23.80
C GLN A 697 -57.16 45.45 -23.08
N GLY A 698 -56.75 44.99 -21.89
CA GLY A 698 -55.71 45.63 -21.08
C GLY A 698 -54.31 45.00 -21.24
N PRO A 699 -53.23 45.80 -21.40
CA PRO A 699 -51.88 45.25 -21.41
C PRO A 699 -51.44 44.85 -20.00
N SER A 700 -51.11 43.56 -19.80
CA SER A 700 -50.55 43.04 -18.55
C SER A 700 -49.03 42.90 -18.69
N GLN A 701 -48.22 43.77 -18.08
CA GLN A 701 -46.80 43.50 -17.86
C GLN A 701 -46.62 42.85 -16.48
N PRO A 702 -46.29 41.55 -16.40
CA PRO A 702 -46.11 40.89 -15.12
C PRO A 702 -44.83 41.41 -14.42
N ASN A 703 -44.93 41.66 -13.12
CA ASN A 703 -43.76 41.94 -12.28
C ASN A 703 -42.77 40.74 -12.35
N PRO A 704 -41.48 40.95 -12.62
CA PRO A 704 -40.50 39.86 -12.72
C PRO A 704 -40.34 39.02 -11.44
N ASN A 705 -40.75 39.53 -10.28
CA ASN A 705 -40.71 38.81 -9.01
C ASN A 705 -42.05 38.11 -8.64
N TYR A 706 -43.01 38.05 -9.57
CA TYR A 706 -44.30 37.42 -9.33
C TYR A 706 -44.19 35.88 -9.31
N VAL A 707 -44.67 35.25 -8.23
CA VAL A 707 -44.81 33.79 -8.13
C VAL A 707 -46.27 33.43 -8.45
N PRO A 708 -46.56 32.73 -9.56
CA PRO A 708 -47.91 32.35 -9.95
C PRO A 708 -48.57 31.45 -8.90
N ILE A 709 -49.86 31.65 -8.63
CA ILE A 709 -50.69 30.88 -7.68
C ILE A 709 -51.94 30.36 -8.37
N PHE A 710 -52.65 31.21 -9.12
CA PHE A 710 -53.82 30.80 -9.91
C PHE A 710 -53.47 29.81 -11.02
N LYS A 711 -52.21 29.77 -11.48
CA LYS A 711 -51.75 28.76 -12.45
C LYS A 711 -51.90 27.31 -11.94
N GLU A 712 -51.81 27.10 -10.62
CA GLU A 712 -51.95 25.77 -9.99
C GLU A 712 -53.41 25.39 -9.68
N ILE A 713 -54.32 26.34 -9.83
CA ILE A 713 -55.74 26.14 -9.59
C ILE A 713 -56.40 25.87 -10.95
N THR A 714 -56.99 24.70 -11.11
CA THR A 714 -57.72 24.34 -12.32
C THR A 714 -59.21 24.44 -12.02
N VAL A 715 -59.88 25.39 -12.66
CA VAL A 715 -61.34 25.58 -12.55
C VAL A 715 -62.00 24.96 -13.77
N PRO A 716 -63.06 24.14 -13.61
CA PRO A 716 -63.82 23.61 -14.74
C PRO A 716 -64.40 24.75 -15.58
N THR A 717 -64.10 24.76 -16.87
CA THR A 717 -64.63 25.76 -17.81
C THR A 717 -66.16 25.68 -17.80
N LEU A 718 -66.81 26.76 -17.36
CA LEU A 718 -68.25 26.93 -17.55
C LEU A 718 -68.46 27.21 -19.04
N THR A 719 -68.64 26.16 -19.85
CA THR A 719 -69.00 26.30 -21.26
C THR A 719 -70.30 27.08 -21.36
N VAL A 720 -70.18 28.39 -21.58
CA VAL A 720 -71.23 29.21 -22.14
C VAL A 720 -71.12 29.00 -23.65
N PRO A 721 -72.09 28.35 -24.33
CA PRO A 721 -72.03 28.26 -25.78
C PRO A 721 -72.03 29.69 -26.33
N LYS A 722 -70.94 30.07 -27.00
CA LYS A 722 -70.86 31.30 -27.79
C LYS A 722 -72.01 31.26 -28.80
N LEU A 723 -73.08 31.99 -28.53
CA LEU A 723 -74.08 32.32 -29.53
C LEU A 723 -73.40 33.31 -30.48
N LEU A 724 -72.91 32.78 -31.60
CA LEU A 724 -72.55 33.55 -32.77
C LEU A 724 -73.75 34.43 -33.16
N LYS A 725 -73.57 35.74 -33.14
CA LYS A 725 -74.34 36.68 -33.95
C LYS A 725 -73.47 37.14 -35.10
#